data_AF-A0A1F7FB43-F1
#
_entry.id   AF-A0A1F7FB43-F1
#
_cell.length_a   1.000
_cell.length_b   1.000
_cell.length_c   1.000
_cell.angle_alpha   90.00
_cell.angle_beta   90.00
_cell.angle_gamma   90.00
#
_symmetry.space_group_name_H-M   'P 1'
#
loop_
_entity.id
_entity.type
_entity.pdbx_description
1 polymer ?
#
loop_
_entity_poly.entity_id
_entity_poly.type
_entity_poly.pdbx_seq_one_letter_code
_entity_poly.pdbx_strand_id
1 'polypeptide(L)'
;MNKNSLFILCALGLFCTGLHAALSTHSFTDRADRGSHPSTITYGGGQMVFNLSAINGATVYRAIFGPPRNYPSGGSYPTSLHALSKTILISKAGDTLQIMGPRYMTFDMTLAVQQALAAGTRCTLIVASGPGFYSYGGMATLDVMCNLSADSALEQVDSALARFKDGDAMITFKEVDPPFTTTAVTMSEFTTYTNAHNPEDRLGDVQKIRYRIYRSTQPLTSENALATADLIDEIAPLSCWDSRYFGQDGAAIYPSNIVPQYPVDDLVIASPGTGIYMDRYKGSGSETLYYFVSHCVDGAEDFSSLIQNGNATGSVAATPGPECGWIIKREVRTDVTFAYVAHTTLNYYVRWECPPYYRTPSHAMDYLIAVPPNAPVNPHAMVGLHCWSGTVNTGWINWNDGANGQILISTNDEPYDWWTASHENMGTFKPYTEGTVQPYTEARILSFLFDFAVPTFSINTDRIMTQGGSMGGSGASLWGIRSGHIFSNIAGLVGVHIPSKSPTYANSFAGSYGDSSWHCIYSNAALERFGYPVIHPSDNVSVWDYWDNTKWLASNPTVETPWETFTNGVLDGGIGWPQAWEYTKALISHKRGFNFHWGQGGHSQGMGGFANGNQFKKSQSYPAFTNGSLDQSLGNAPGEEDLEGDINLYVMWNLATVVDEPSQWEMTMWLNSSAPQTTETIDITPRRLQQLMHGAGSTYTWEFVEGVTPVASGNATADVNGLITITGLSLSKTQRTLKINCDNCTAGTGAMTGTGDKTGIIAYPNPFNPVVTISSKNPAASSKKIEIKIYNTQGKIVQKLSTGSLLLSTGISWDASDQPSGIYIIRATVGNSTMLKKISLIK
;
A
#
# COMPACT_ATOMS: atom_id res chain seq x y z
N MET A 1 2.31 -91.04 31.12
CA MET A 1 3.70 -91.40 30.78
C MET A 1 4.31 -90.23 30.02
N ASN A 2 5.23 -89.49 30.66
CA ASN A 2 6.67 -89.41 30.33
C ASN A 2 6.94 -88.91 28.89
N LYS A 3 7.44 -87.68 28.69
CA LYS A 3 8.80 -87.13 28.89
C LYS A 3 9.71 -87.29 27.66
N ASN A 4 10.29 -86.15 27.28
CA ASN A 4 11.59 -85.90 26.63
C ASN A 4 11.75 -86.21 25.13
N SER A 5 12.08 -85.18 24.34
CA SER A 5 13.50 -84.89 24.01
C SER A 5 13.69 -83.49 23.42
N LEU A 6 14.78 -82.87 23.88
CA LEU A 6 15.31 -81.55 23.58
C LEU A 6 16.39 -81.70 22.48
N PHE A 7 16.45 -80.80 21.50
CA PHE A 7 17.69 -80.47 20.79
C PHE A 7 17.76 -78.95 20.57
N ILE A 8 18.88 -78.39 21.01
CA ILE A 8 19.27 -76.98 20.92
C ILE A 8 19.79 -76.70 19.51
N LEU A 9 19.36 -75.60 18.89
CA LEU A 9 20.13 -74.93 17.84
C LEU A 9 20.11 -73.42 18.09
N CYS A 10 21.30 -72.84 18.26
CA CYS A 10 21.54 -71.40 18.27
C CYS A 10 21.14 -70.78 16.93
N ALA A 11 20.34 -69.72 16.95
CA ALA A 11 20.16 -68.84 15.80
C ALA A 11 20.64 -67.43 16.19
N LEU A 12 21.85 -67.10 15.73
CA LEU A 12 22.27 -65.72 15.49
C LEU A 12 21.33 -65.16 14.40
N GLY A 13 20.41 -64.29 14.79
CA GLY A 13 19.67 -63.44 13.86
C GLY A 13 20.10 -61.99 14.11
N LEU A 14 20.87 -61.44 13.18
CA LEU A 14 21.28 -60.04 13.15
C LEU A 14 20.07 -59.10 13.39
N PHE A 15 20.08 -58.40 14.51
CA PHE A 15 19.39 -57.12 14.63
C PHE A 15 20.21 -56.08 13.84
N CYS A 16 19.95 -55.97 12.54
CA CYS A 16 20.26 -54.75 11.80
C CYS A 16 18.98 -53.90 11.74
N THR A 17 18.59 -53.31 12.86
CA THR A 17 17.86 -52.04 12.81
C THR A 17 18.88 -51.01 12.38
N GLY A 18 18.91 -50.69 11.08
CA GLY A 18 19.53 -49.46 10.62
C GLY A 18 18.79 -48.32 11.30
N LEU A 19 19.36 -47.82 12.40
CA LEU A 19 18.99 -46.54 13.00
C LEU A 19 19.27 -45.47 11.93
N HIS A 20 18.27 -45.16 11.11
CA HIS A 20 18.25 -43.89 10.40
C HIS A 20 18.22 -42.81 11.48
N ALA A 21 19.29 -42.03 11.57
CA ALA A 21 19.33 -40.86 12.44
C ALA A 21 18.28 -39.86 11.93
N ALA A 22 17.49 -39.31 12.85
CA ALA A 22 16.35 -38.47 12.52
C ALA A 22 16.79 -37.21 11.78
N LEU A 23 16.00 -36.71 10.83
CA LEU A 23 16.26 -35.44 10.14
C LEU A 23 16.32 -34.29 11.17
N SER A 24 17.26 -33.36 11.03
CA SER A 24 17.33 -32.17 11.90
C SER A 24 18.04 -31.00 11.20
N THR A 25 17.98 -29.81 11.79
CA THR A 25 18.82 -28.67 11.43
C THR A 25 19.83 -28.41 12.55
N HIS A 26 21.11 -28.47 12.23
CA HIS A 26 22.20 -28.10 13.14
C HIS A 26 22.65 -26.67 12.88
N SER A 27 22.73 -25.85 13.93
CA SER A 27 23.17 -24.46 13.85
C SER A 27 24.63 -24.31 14.26
N PHE A 28 25.43 -23.71 13.38
CA PHE A 28 26.83 -23.38 13.60
C PHE A 28 26.95 -21.87 13.81
N THR A 29 27.66 -21.44 14.86
CA THR A 29 27.80 -20.02 15.20
C THR A 29 29.25 -19.62 15.47
N ASP A 30 29.52 -18.32 15.47
CA ASP A 30 30.77 -17.73 15.95
C ASP A 30 30.74 -17.35 17.45
N ARG A 31 29.61 -17.53 18.13
CA ARG A 31 29.49 -17.31 19.57
C ARG A 31 29.84 -18.57 20.38
N ALA A 32 30.26 -18.39 21.62
CA ALA A 32 30.62 -19.49 22.51
C ALA A 32 29.43 -20.18 23.19
N ASP A 33 28.27 -19.54 23.17
CA ASP A 33 27.11 -19.87 24.00
C ASP A 33 25.79 -19.97 23.23
N ARG A 34 25.85 -20.06 21.89
CA ARG A 34 24.65 -20.08 21.01
C ARG A 34 24.78 -21.11 19.89
N GLY A 35 23.62 -21.63 19.48
CA GLY A 35 23.50 -22.65 18.43
C GLY A 35 23.93 -24.04 18.89
N SER A 36 23.74 -25.03 18.03
CA SER A 36 24.09 -26.43 18.31
C SER A 36 25.60 -26.63 18.39
N HIS A 37 26.35 -25.91 17.54
CA HIS A 37 27.81 -25.97 17.42
C HIS A 37 28.42 -24.57 17.58
N PRO A 38 28.62 -24.10 18.82
CA PRO A 38 29.21 -22.79 19.10
C PRO A 38 30.69 -22.72 18.69
N SER A 39 31.18 -21.51 18.41
CA SER A 39 32.59 -21.22 18.09
C SER A 39 33.16 -22.00 16.89
N THR A 40 32.30 -22.29 15.91
CA THR A 40 32.65 -23.04 14.70
C THR A 40 32.78 -22.17 13.46
N ILE A 41 32.39 -20.90 13.53
CA ILE A 41 32.58 -19.92 12.47
C ILE A 41 33.68 -18.94 12.86
N THR A 42 34.58 -18.63 11.92
CA THR A 42 35.61 -17.61 12.10
C THR A 42 35.66 -16.69 10.88
N TYR A 43 35.92 -15.41 11.11
CA TYR A 43 36.11 -14.42 10.05
C TYR A 43 37.45 -13.69 10.21
N GLY A 44 38.26 -13.69 9.16
CA GLY A 44 39.56 -13.02 9.14
C GLY A 44 40.18 -13.01 7.76
N GLY A 45 40.97 -11.98 7.43
CA GLY A 45 41.67 -11.89 6.15
C GLY A 45 40.75 -11.91 4.91
N GLY A 46 39.50 -11.45 5.05
CA GLY A 46 38.49 -11.49 3.97
C GLY A 46 37.91 -12.88 3.71
N GLN A 47 38.08 -13.84 4.62
CA GLN A 47 37.55 -15.19 4.50
C GLN A 47 36.71 -15.56 5.72
N MET A 48 35.57 -16.20 5.47
CA MET A 48 34.77 -16.87 6.50
C MET A 48 35.01 -18.38 6.42
N VAL A 49 35.33 -18.99 7.55
CA VAL A 49 35.65 -20.42 7.64
C VAL A 49 34.70 -21.08 8.61
N PHE A 50 34.10 -22.18 8.18
CA PHE A 50 33.07 -22.93 8.89
C PHE A 50 33.59 -24.34 9.20
N ASN A 51 33.65 -24.69 10.49
CA ASN A 51 34.02 -26.02 10.95
C ASN A 51 32.81 -26.95 11.02
N LEU A 52 32.64 -27.77 9.99
CA LEU A 52 31.49 -28.69 9.85
C LEU A 52 31.77 -30.11 10.34
N SER A 53 32.82 -30.32 11.15
CA SER A 53 33.24 -31.65 11.58
C SER A 53 32.15 -32.43 12.33
N ALA A 54 31.23 -31.73 13.00
CA ALA A 54 30.13 -32.34 13.74
C ALA A 54 29.12 -33.07 12.83
N ILE A 55 29.00 -32.66 11.57
CA ILE A 55 28.10 -33.28 10.58
C ILE A 55 28.86 -34.00 9.46
N ASN A 56 30.11 -34.41 9.74
CA ASN A 56 30.93 -35.10 8.75
C ASN A 56 30.27 -36.41 8.29
N GLY A 57 30.16 -36.61 6.97
CA GLY A 57 29.48 -37.75 6.37
C GLY A 57 27.95 -37.65 6.30
N ALA A 58 27.35 -36.56 6.80
CA ALA A 58 25.93 -36.31 6.65
C ALA A 58 25.56 -35.94 5.21
N THR A 59 24.35 -36.32 4.81
CA THR A 59 23.66 -35.78 3.64
C THR A 59 23.00 -34.47 4.01
N VAL A 60 23.41 -33.39 3.35
CA VAL A 60 22.89 -32.04 3.57
C VAL A 60 21.79 -31.75 2.56
N TYR A 61 20.63 -31.31 3.04
CA TYR A 61 19.47 -30.97 2.22
C TYR A 61 19.33 -29.45 2.01
N ARG A 62 19.71 -28.66 3.01
CA ARG A 62 19.67 -27.19 2.97
C ARG A 62 20.72 -26.61 3.89
N ALA A 63 21.35 -25.52 3.49
CA ALA A 63 22.18 -24.71 4.37
C ALA A 63 21.88 -23.22 4.20
N ILE A 64 21.52 -22.54 5.29
CA ILE A 64 21.12 -21.13 5.32
C ILE A 64 22.17 -20.35 6.11
N PHE A 65 22.82 -19.39 5.46
CA PHE A 65 23.83 -18.56 6.09
C PHE A 65 23.27 -17.17 6.44
N GLY A 66 23.30 -16.83 7.73
CA GLY A 66 23.00 -15.51 8.27
C GLY A 66 24.29 -14.76 8.62
N PRO A 67 24.74 -13.77 7.82
CA PRO A 67 25.93 -13.00 8.16
C PRO A 67 25.69 -12.03 9.33
N PRO A 68 26.75 -11.70 10.08
CA PRO A 68 26.71 -10.82 11.26
C PRO A 68 26.68 -9.35 10.82
N ARG A 69 25.47 -8.85 10.53
CA ARG A 69 25.24 -7.47 10.08
C ARG A 69 24.03 -6.88 10.80
N ASN A 70 24.30 -6.00 11.77
CA ASN A 70 23.29 -5.36 12.63
C ASN A 70 22.32 -4.46 11.84
N TYR A 71 22.83 -3.76 10.82
CA TYR A 71 22.02 -2.88 9.97
C TYR A 71 21.97 -3.43 8.54
N PRO A 72 20.89 -4.14 8.16
CA PRO A 72 20.59 -4.36 6.74
C PRO A 72 20.30 -2.99 6.10
N SER A 73 19.86 -2.92 4.85
CA SER A 73 19.56 -1.67 4.14
C SER A 73 18.38 -0.90 4.74
N GLY A 74 18.33 -0.61 6.05
CA GLY A 74 17.22 0.06 6.73
C GLY A 74 17.26 0.01 8.27
N GLY A 75 18.37 0.38 8.92
CA GLY A 75 18.45 0.54 10.37
C GLY A 75 19.44 1.62 10.80
N SER A 76 19.20 2.23 11.97
CA SER A 76 19.85 3.45 12.50
C SER A 76 20.19 4.47 11.41
N TYR A 77 19.15 5.01 10.77
CA TYR A 77 19.23 6.05 9.73
C TYR A 77 19.89 5.56 8.41
N PRO A 78 19.21 5.66 7.24
CA PRO A 78 19.74 5.19 5.98
C PRO A 78 20.77 6.16 5.37
N THR A 79 21.78 6.58 6.11
CA THR A 79 22.92 7.34 5.57
C THR A 79 24.21 6.53 5.56
N SER A 80 24.19 5.26 6.00
CA SER A 80 25.38 4.42 5.88
C SER A 80 25.63 4.03 4.42
N LEU A 81 26.89 4.17 3.96
CA LEU A 81 27.34 3.72 2.63
C LEU A 81 27.10 2.22 2.41
N HIS A 82 26.85 1.45 3.47
CA HIS A 82 26.52 0.02 3.39
C HIS A 82 25.17 -0.25 2.72
N ALA A 83 24.24 0.70 2.71
CA ALA A 83 22.94 0.55 2.06
C ALA A 83 23.04 0.59 0.52
N LEU A 84 24.10 1.19 -0.03
CA LEU A 84 24.36 1.24 -1.47
C LEU A 84 25.23 0.08 -1.97
N SER A 85 25.89 -0.63 -1.05
CA SER A 85 26.88 -1.64 -1.36
C SER A 85 26.30 -3.04 -1.31
N LYS A 86 26.53 -3.82 -2.37
CA LYS A 86 26.13 -5.23 -2.42
C LYS A 86 26.99 -6.08 -1.49
N THR A 87 26.38 -6.98 -0.74
CA THR A 87 27.09 -8.06 -0.05
C THR A 87 27.38 -9.18 -1.05
N ILE A 88 28.65 -9.54 -1.23
CA ILE A 88 29.11 -10.55 -2.20
C ILE A 88 29.98 -11.57 -1.46
N LEU A 89 29.46 -12.79 -1.40
CA LEU A 89 30.11 -13.95 -0.80
C LEU A 89 30.35 -15.01 -1.88
N ILE A 90 31.58 -15.50 -1.98
CA ILE A 90 32.01 -16.42 -3.03
C ILE A 90 32.47 -17.73 -2.38
N SER A 91 31.94 -18.87 -2.83
CA SER A 91 32.35 -20.19 -2.37
C SER A 91 33.79 -20.50 -2.79
N LYS A 92 34.42 -21.50 -2.17
CA LYS A 92 35.73 -22.00 -2.59
C LYS A 92 35.75 -22.48 -4.06
N ALA A 93 34.61 -22.91 -4.60
CA ALA A 93 34.47 -23.31 -6.00
C ALA A 93 34.34 -22.12 -6.97
N GLY A 94 34.20 -20.89 -6.46
CA GLY A 94 34.06 -19.67 -7.25
C GLY A 94 32.60 -19.20 -7.44
N ASP A 95 31.62 -19.88 -6.86
CA ASP A 95 30.21 -19.55 -7.01
C ASP A 95 29.80 -18.39 -6.07
N THR A 96 29.08 -17.40 -6.60
CA THR A 96 28.51 -16.33 -5.77
C THR A 96 27.22 -16.82 -5.10
N LEU A 97 27.16 -16.75 -3.77
CA LEU A 97 26.00 -17.17 -2.99
C LEU A 97 24.79 -16.26 -3.30
N GLN A 98 23.60 -16.86 -3.36
CA GLN A 98 22.35 -16.16 -3.62
C GLN A 98 21.70 -15.71 -2.33
N ILE A 99 21.18 -14.48 -2.31
CA ILE A 99 20.35 -13.99 -1.19
C ILE A 99 18.97 -14.65 -1.27
N MET A 100 18.48 -15.18 -0.15
CA MET A 100 17.24 -15.94 -0.07
C MET A 100 16.02 -15.04 0.20
N GLY A 101 14.99 -15.16 -0.64
CA GLY A 101 13.67 -14.61 -0.34
C GLY A 101 12.93 -15.44 0.73
N PRO A 102 11.78 -14.94 1.23
CA PRO A 102 11.14 -13.69 0.84
C PRO A 102 11.64 -12.47 1.63
N ARG A 103 12.39 -12.67 2.73
CA ARG A 103 12.89 -11.60 3.60
C ARG A 103 14.22 -10.99 3.12
N TYR A 104 14.98 -11.71 2.28
CA TYR A 104 16.27 -11.27 1.74
C TYR A 104 17.32 -10.95 2.82
N MET A 105 17.31 -11.76 3.88
CA MET A 105 18.12 -11.59 5.09
C MET A 105 19.12 -12.73 5.33
N THR A 106 19.21 -13.69 4.42
CA THR A 106 20.10 -14.86 4.51
C THR A 106 20.61 -15.23 3.12
N PHE A 107 21.62 -16.11 3.07
CA PHE A 107 22.20 -16.62 1.83
C PHE A 107 22.02 -18.14 1.75
N ASP A 108 21.77 -18.65 0.55
CA ASP A 108 21.79 -20.08 0.29
C ASP A 108 23.24 -20.55 0.19
N MET A 109 23.62 -21.43 1.11
CA MET A 109 24.96 -22.01 1.21
C MET A 109 24.96 -23.53 0.98
N THR A 110 23.82 -24.10 0.53
CA THR A 110 23.59 -25.54 0.43
C THR A 110 24.68 -26.24 -0.39
N LEU A 111 24.94 -25.76 -1.60
CA LEU A 111 25.94 -26.35 -2.49
C LEU A 111 27.37 -26.23 -1.93
N ALA A 112 27.72 -25.08 -1.34
CA ALA A 112 29.05 -24.85 -0.78
C ALA A 112 29.34 -25.79 0.41
N VAL A 113 28.33 -26.04 1.24
CA VAL A 113 28.42 -26.99 2.36
C VAL A 113 28.55 -28.42 1.84
N GLN A 114 27.69 -28.84 0.90
CA GLN A 114 27.74 -30.18 0.30
C GLN A 114 29.12 -30.49 -0.32
N GLN A 115 29.68 -29.55 -1.08
CA GLN A 115 31.00 -29.70 -1.70
C GLN A 115 32.12 -29.78 -0.65
N ALA A 116 32.06 -28.98 0.41
CA ALA A 116 33.07 -29.00 1.46
C ALA A 116 33.09 -30.34 2.21
N LEU A 117 31.92 -30.88 2.56
CA LEU A 117 31.77 -32.18 3.21
C LEU A 117 32.22 -33.32 2.30
N ALA A 118 31.83 -33.32 1.02
CA ALA A 118 32.26 -34.33 0.05
C ALA A 118 33.79 -34.34 -0.14
N ALA A 119 34.43 -33.17 -0.06
CA ALA A 119 35.88 -33.04 -0.14
C ALA A 119 36.61 -33.33 1.20
N GLY A 120 35.90 -33.50 2.31
CA GLY A 120 36.49 -33.63 3.64
C GLY A 120 37.27 -32.38 4.09
N THR A 121 36.85 -31.19 3.62
CA THR A 121 37.52 -29.92 3.93
C THR A 121 36.62 -28.99 4.74
N ARG A 122 37.21 -27.98 5.40
CA ARG A 122 36.42 -26.88 5.96
C ARG A 122 35.67 -26.16 4.85
N CYS A 123 34.43 -25.75 5.11
CA CYS A 123 33.73 -24.87 4.19
C CYS A 123 34.32 -23.46 4.35
N THR A 124 34.58 -22.79 3.24
CA THR A 124 35.22 -21.47 3.23
C THR A 124 34.56 -20.59 2.19
N LEU A 125 34.25 -19.36 2.59
CA LEU A 125 33.75 -18.30 1.73
C LEU A 125 34.80 -17.18 1.64
N ILE A 126 35.00 -16.64 0.45
CA ILE A 126 35.67 -15.37 0.22
C ILE A 126 34.62 -14.26 0.34
N VAL A 127 34.88 -13.30 1.22
CA VAL A 127 34.07 -12.08 1.37
C VAL A 127 34.60 -11.04 0.39
N ALA A 128 34.12 -11.08 -0.86
CA ALA A 128 34.51 -10.12 -1.88
C ALA A 128 33.97 -8.71 -1.58
N SER A 129 32.79 -8.64 -0.95
CA SER A 129 32.20 -7.41 -0.42
C SER A 129 31.34 -7.74 0.80
N GLY A 130 31.68 -7.18 1.97
CA GLY A 130 30.97 -7.41 3.23
C GLY A 130 30.66 -6.10 3.97
N PRO A 131 29.92 -5.17 3.34
CA PRO A 131 29.67 -3.86 3.93
C PRO A 131 28.94 -4.02 5.28
N GLY A 132 29.55 -3.51 6.34
CA GLY A 132 29.00 -3.55 7.69
C GLY A 132 29.09 -4.90 8.39
N PHE A 133 29.88 -5.87 7.88
CA PHE A 133 30.12 -7.13 8.57
C PHE A 133 30.86 -6.87 9.88
N TYR A 134 30.28 -7.32 11.00
CA TYR A 134 30.77 -7.12 12.36
C TYR A 134 31.01 -5.67 12.81
N SER A 135 30.66 -4.66 12.00
CA SER A 135 31.00 -3.26 12.29
C SER A 135 30.33 -2.72 13.56
N TYR A 136 29.28 -3.39 14.03
CA TYR A 136 28.54 -3.04 15.26
C TYR A 136 28.34 -4.26 16.19
N GLY A 137 29.20 -5.26 16.07
CA GLY A 137 28.93 -6.59 16.61
C GLY A 137 27.92 -7.36 15.74
N GLY A 138 27.76 -8.63 16.05
CA GLY A 138 26.85 -9.53 15.33
C GLY A 138 27.23 -10.99 15.54
N MET A 139 26.25 -11.87 15.39
CA MET A 139 26.46 -13.32 15.38
C MET A 139 26.29 -13.83 13.95
N ALA A 140 27.31 -14.52 13.44
CA ALA A 140 27.18 -15.30 12.22
C ALA A 140 26.49 -16.62 12.55
N THR A 141 25.53 -17.02 11.71
CA THR A 141 24.86 -18.32 11.83
C THR A 141 24.91 -19.08 10.51
N LEU A 142 25.11 -20.39 10.58
CA LEU A 142 24.93 -21.30 9.46
C LEU A 142 24.04 -22.45 9.94
N ASP A 143 22.83 -22.51 9.41
CA ASP A 143 21.84 -23.52 9.78
C ASP A 143 21.83 -24.60 8.70
N VAL A 144 22.21 -25.83 9.05
CA VAL A 144 22.38 -26.94 8.12
C VAL A 144 21.39 -28.07 8.41
N MET A 145 20.41 -28.22 7.54
CA MET A 145 19.46 -29.33 7.55
C MET A 145 20.11 -30.58 6.97
N CYS A 146 20.20 -31.66 7.75
CA CYS A 146 20.86 -32.89 7.34
C CYS A 146 20.24 -34.14 8.00
N ASN A 147 20.63 -35.32 7.53
CA ASN A 147 20.16 -36.62 8.03
C ASN A 147 20.89 -37.09 9.31
N LEU A 148 21.09 -36.19 10.26
CA LEU A 148 21.61 -36.49 11.59
C LEU A 148 20.62 -36.00 12.63
N SER A 149 20.48 -36.77 13.72
CA SER A 149 19.62 -36.41 14.83
C SER A 149 20.05 -35.09 15.44
N ALA A 150 19.08 -34.31 15.93
CA ALA A 150 19.36 -33.05 16.63
C ALA A 150 20.31 -33.28 17.81
N ASP A 151 21.22 -32.33 18.05
CA ASP A 151 22.18 -32.40 19.17
C ASP A 151 21.48 -32.41 20.54
N SER A 152 20.29 -31.80 20.60
CA SER A 152 19.39 -31.82 21.74
C SER A 152 17.95 -31.90 21.25
N ALA A 153 17.11 -32.65 21.96
CA ALA A 153 15.68 -32.69 21.66
C ALA A 153 15.06 -31.30 21.84
N LEU A 154 14.27 -30.87 20.86
CA LEU A 154 13.55 -29.59 20.91
C LEU A 154 12.05 -29.85 20.94
N GLU A 155 11.37 -29.24 21.90
CA GLU A 155 9.91 -29.25 21.91
C GLU A 155 9.36 -28.64 20.62
N GLN A 156 8.34 -29.28 20.06
CA GLN A 156 7.71 -28.87 18.81
C GLN A 156 6.37 -28.19 19.10
N VAL A 157 5.94 -27.36 18.14
CA VAL A 157 4.58 -26.82 18.15
C VAL A 157 3.55 -27.94 18.11
N ASP A 158 2.33 -27.60 18.52
CA ASP A 158 1.19 -28.51 18.48
C ASP A 158 0.00 -27.83 17.80
N SER A 159 -1.06 -28.60 17.49
CA SER A 159 -2.31 -28.08 16.94
C SER A 159 -2.14 -27.29 15.63
N ALA A 160 -1.16 -27.65 14.79
CA ALA A 160 -0.95 -27.03 13.48
C ALA A 160 -2.11 -27.33 12.52
N LEU A 161 -2.77 -26.28 12.03
CA LEU A 161 -3.90 -26.34 11.12
C LEU A 161 -3.69 -25.35 9.97
N ALA A 162 -4.16 -25.73 8.78
CA ALA A 162 -4.22 -24.84 7.62
C ALA A 162 -5.66 -24.70 7.15
N ARG A 163 -6.09 -23.48 6.82
CA ARG A 163 -7.39 -23.18 6.20
C ARG A 163 -7.19 -22.26 5.02
N PHE A 164 -7.98 -22.46 3.97
CA PHE A 164 -7.87 -21.70 2.74
C PHE A 164 -9.13 -20.88 2.48
N LYS A 165 -8.99 -19.60 2.16
CA LYS A 165 -10.09 -18.72 1.73
C LYS A 165 -9.51 -17.54 0.94
N ASP A 166 -10.22 -17.15 -0.11
CA ASP A 166 -9.96 -15.94 -0.90
C ASP A 166 -8.49 -15.77 -1.37
N GLY A 167 -7.84 -16.87 -1.75
CA GLY A 167 -6.46 -16.84 -2.26
C GLY A 167 -5.38 -17.00 -1.19
N ASP A 168 -5.76 -17.08 0.09
CA ASP A 168 -4.83 -17.15 1.20
C ASP A 168 -5.02 -18.42 2.02
N ALA A 169 -3.89 -19.02 2.42
CA ALA A 169 -3.84 -20.10 3.40
C ALA A 169 -3.44 -19.52 4.77
N MET A 170 -4.36 -19.56 5.74
CA MET A 170 -4.04 -19.27 7.14
C MET A 170 -3.52 -20.54 7.80
N ILE A 171 -2.32 -20.47 8.34
CA ILE A 171 -1.69 -21.49 9.17
C ILE A 171 -1.73 -21.01 10.61
N THR A 172 -2.37 -21.79 11.48
CA THR A 172 -2.41 -21.56 12.93
C THR A 172 -1.79 -22.72 13.67
N PHE A 173 -1.11 -22.46 14.78
CA PHE A 173 -0.49 -23.47 15.63
C PHE A 173 -0.44 -23.00 17.08
N LYS A 174 -0.16 -23.90 18.02
CA LYS A 174 0.15 -23.53 19.41
C LYS A 174 1.66 -23.28 19.52
N GLU A 175 2.03 -22.07 19.91
CA GLU A 175 3.42 -21.70 20.21
C GLU A 175 3.96 -22.56 21.38
N VAL A 176 5.26 -22.85 21.35
CA VAL A 176 5.97 -23.52 22.44
C VAL A 176 6.21 -22.50 23.55
N ASP A 177 5.87 -22.87 24.78
CA ASP A 177 6.02 -22.04 26.00
C ASP A 177 5.68 -20.55 25.81
N PRO A 178 4.45 -20.22 25.38
CA PRO A 178 4.09 -18.84 25.10
C PRO A 178 4.18 -18.00 26.37
N PRO A 179 4.85 -16.83 26.33
CA PRO A 179 5.12 -16.03 27.53
C PRO A 179 3.86 -15.38 28.10
N PHE A 180 2.81 -15.25 27.28
CA PHE A 180 1.52 -14.70 27.66
C PHE A 180 0.41 -15.74 27.47
N THR A 181 -0.27 -16.07 28.56
CA THR A 181 -1.38 -17.03 28.60
C THR A 181 -2.73 -16.40 28.92
N THR A 182 -2.74 -15.09 29.22
CA THR A 182 -3.96 -14.30 29.48
C THR A 182 -4.18 -13.31 28.33
N THR A 183 -5.41 -12.81 28.19
CA THR A 183 -5.74 -11.79 27.18
C THR A 183 -5.46 -10.37 27.63
N ALA A 184 -5.22 -10.14 28.93
CA ALA A 184 -5.05 -8.84 29.55
C ALA A 184 -3.57 -8.48 29.69
N VAL A 185 -2.85 -8.43 28.57
CA VAL A 185 -1.45 -7.99 28.51
C VAL A 185 -1.41 -6.53 28.12
N THR A 186 -0.79 -5.69 28.93
CA THR A 186 -0.62 -4.26 28.64
C THR A 186 0.49 -4.04 27.60
N MET A 187 0.43 -2.92 26.88
CA MET A 187 1.48 -2.50 25.95
C MET A 187 2.87 -2.44 26.63
N SER A 188 2.93 -1.99 27.88
CA SER A 188 4.18 -1.92 28.65
C SER A 188 4.76 -3.31 28.96
N GLU A 189 3.92 -4.26 29.40
CA GLU A 189 4.33 -5.65 29.65
C GLU A 189 4.81 -6.33 28.36
N PHE A 190 4.05 -6.17 27.27
CA PHE A 190 4.40 -6.70 25.95
C PHE A 190 5.74 -6.15 25.45
N THR A 191 5.93 -4.84 25.55
CA THR A 191 7.16 -4.15 25.10
C THR A 191 8.36 -4.52 25.97
N THR A 192 8.17 -4.65 27.29
CA THR A 192 9.23 -5.08 28.21
C THR A 192 9.71 -6.49 27.85
N TYR A 193 8.77 -7.42 27.64
CA TYR A 193 9.10 -8.79 27.24
C TYR A 193 9.81 -8.83 25.88
N THR A 194 9.25 -8.17 24.87
CA THR A 194 9.82 -8.17 23.51
C THR A 194 11.16 -7.47 23.44
N ASN A 195 11.43 -6.42 24.22
CA ASN A 195 12.76 -5.82 24.30
C ASN A 195 13.79 -6.78 24.95
N ALA A 196 13.38 -7.52 25.99
CA ALA A 196 14.24 -8.49 26.66
C ALA A 196 14.47 -9.77 25.83
N HIS A 197 13.60 -10.06 24.87
CA HIS A 197 13.65 -11.22 23.97
C HIS A 197 13.59 -10.77 22.51
N ASN A 198 14.30 -9.68 22.19
CA ASN A 198 14.17 -9.00 20.90
C ASN A 198 14.37 -10.00 19.76
N PRO A 199 13.32 -10.32 18.98
CA PRO A 199 13.46 -11.27 17.90
C PRO A 199 14.45 -10.74 16.87
N GLU A 200 14.57 -9.44 16.69
CA GLU A 200 15.51 -8.80 15.76
C GLU A 200 16.92 -8.65 16.32
N ASP A 201 17.24 -9.24 17.48
CA ASP A 201 18.61 -9.27 17.97
C ASP A 201 19.53 -9.99 16.98
N ARG A 202 20.56 -9.27 16.55
CA ARG A 202 21.58 -9.73 15.63
C ARG A 202 22.92 -9.92 16.31
N LEU A 203 23.05 -9.52 17.57
CA LEU A 203 24.27 -9.66 18.37
C LEU A 203 24.37 -11.07 18.97
N GLY A 204 23.25 -11.79 19.06
CA GLY A 204 23.18 -13.11 19.68
C GLY A 204 23.20 -13.03 21.21
N ASP A 205 22.84 -11.88 21.77
CA ASP A 205 22.79 -11.65 23.21
C ASP A 205 21.56 -12.31 23.82
N VAL A 206 20.47 -12.44 23.05
CA VAL A 206 19.29 -13.22 23.44
C VAL A 206 19.21 -14.52 22.64
N GLN A 207 18.57 -15.54 23.19
CA GLN A 207 18.27 -16.77 22.47
C GLN A 207 17.23 -16.46 21.37
N LYS A 208 17.50 -16.91 20.14
CA LYS A 208 16.66 -16.62 18.99
C LYS A 208 15.63 -17.73 18.79
N ILE A 209 14.40 -17.46 19.24
CA ILE A 209 13.25 -18.33 18.98
C ILE A 209 12.57 -17.93 17.68
N ARG A 210 12.22 -18.93 16.86
CA ARG A 210 11.57 -18.79 15.56
C ARG A 210 10.62 -19.93 15.25
N TYR A 211 9.66 -19.66 14.38
CA TYR A 211 8.84 -20.68 13.73
C TYR A 211 9.07 -20.66 12.22
N ARG A 212 9.56 -21.77 11.67
CA ARG A 212 9.79 -21.90 10.22
C ARG A 212 8.63 -22.62 9.57
N ILE A 213 8.17 -22.07 8.46
CA ILE A 213 7.00 -22.55 7.75
C ILE A 213 7.45 -23.27 6.50
N TYR A 214 7.19 -24.56 6.43
CA TYR A 214 7.47 -25.42 5.30
C TYR A 214 6.19 -25.68 4.52
N ARG A 215 6.28 -25.79 3.20
CA ARG A 215 5.16 -26.09 2.30
C ARG A 215 5.53 -27.21 1.33
N SER A 216 4.56 -28.08 1.03
CA SER A 216 4.71 -29.13 0.03
C SER A 216 3.38 -29.47 -0.62
N THR A 217 3.44 -30.09 -1.81
CA THR A 217 2.28 -30.72 -2.46
C THR A 217 2.08 -32.17 -1.99
N GLN A 218 2.89 -32.65 -1.05
CA GLN A 218 2.80 -33.97 -0.43
C GLN A 218 2.65 -33.83 1.10
N PRO A 219 2.03 -34.79 1.79
CA PRO A 219 1.95 -34.78 3.25
C PRO A 219 3.33 -34.69 3.91
N LEU A 220 3.47 -33.77 4.88
CA LEU A 220 4.72 -33.50 5.60
C LEU A 220 4.83 -34.33 6.89
N THR A 221 4.49 -35.62 6.79
CA THR A 221 4.53 -36.60 7.89
C THR A 221 5.67 -37.62 7.75
N SER A 222 6.63 -37.34 6.86
CA SER A 222 7.85 -38.13 6.68
C SER A 222 9.06 -37.24 6.45
N GLU A 223 10.23 -37.68 6.91
CA GLU A 223 11.48 -36.92 6.79
C GLU A 223 11.85 -36.63 5.33
N ASN A 224 11.65 -37.59 4.44
CA ASN A 224 11.95 -37.42 3.03
C ASN A 224 11.07 -36.32 2.39
N ALA A 225 9.78 -36.26 2.75
CA ALA A 225 8.90 -35.21 2.28
C ALA A 225 9.36 -33.83 2.79
N LEU A 226 9.74 -33.74 4.07
CA LEU A 226 10.19 -32.51 4.69
C LEU A 226 11.55 -32.01 4.17
N ALA A 227 12.49 -32.93 3.92
CA ALA A 227 13.79 -32.62 3.33
C ALA A 227 13.69 -31.96 1.94
N THR A 228 12.62 -32.23 1.21
CA THR A 228 12.34 -31.65 -0.12
C THR A 228 11.31 -30.52 -0.11
N ALA A 229 10.73 -30.19 1.05
CA ALA A 229 9.69 -29.16 1.17
C ALA A 229 10.26 -27.75 0.98
N ASP A 230 9.47 -26.82 0.46
CA ASP A 230 9.86 -25.42 0.38
C ASP A 230 9.86 -24.81 1.80
N LEU A 231 10.94 -24.17 2.22
CA LEU A 231 10.90 -23.23 3.34
C LEU A 231 10.40 -21.89 2.82
N ILE A 232 9.17 -21.52 3.17
CA ILE A 232 8.50 -20.36 2.58
C ILE A 232 8.67 -19.08 3.39
N ASP A 233 8.82 -19.17 4.72
CA ASP A 233 9.14 -18.03 5.58
C ASP A 233 9.59 -18.49 6.98
N GLU A 234 10.08 -17.54 7.78
CA GLU A 234 10.40 -17.69 9.20
C GLU A 234 9.80 -16.52 9.98
N ILE A 235 9.04 -16.79 11.05
CA ILE A 235 8.40 -15.76 11.88
C ILE A 235 8.85 -15.82 13.35
N ALA A 236 8.74 -14.69 14.04
CA ALA A 236 8.95 -14.62 15.48
C ALA A 236 7.71 -15.12 16.26
N PRO A 237 7.86 -15.49 17.55
CA PRO A 237 6.73 -15.73 18.44
C PRO A 237 5.82 -14.51 18.61
N LEU A 238 4.70 -14.69 19.31
CA LEU A 238 3.69 -13.67 19.59
C LEU A 238 2.94 -13.19 18.34
N SER A 239 2.88 -14.01 17.30
CA SER A 239 2.27 -13.64 16.02
C SER A 239 0.74 -13.46 16.07
N CYS A 240 0.06 -13.89 17.14
CA CYS A 240 -1.34 -13.53 17.38
C CYS A 240 -1.54 -12.14 18.01
N TRP A 241 -0.50 -11.45 18.46
CA TRP A 241 -0.63 -10.17 19.17
C TRP A 241 -0.46 -8.98 18.24
N ASP A 242 -1.40 -8.05 18.33
CA ASP A 242 -1.43 -6.84 17.53
C ASP A 242 -0.79 -5.66 18.27
N SER A 243 0.54 -5.71 18.35
CA SER A 243 1.33 -4.65 18.96
C SER A 243 1.29 -3.32 18.18
N ARG A 244 0.79 -3.31 16.95
CA ARG A 244 0.73 -2.14 16.07
C ARG A 244 -0.63 -1.43 16.07
N TYR A 245 -1.66 -2.01 16.69
CA TYR A 245 -2.99 -1.41 16.77
C TYR A 245 -3.00 0.07 17.17
N PHE A 246 -2.20 0.43 18.18
CA PHE A 246 -2.07 1.79 18.70
C PHE A 246 -0.95 2.61 18.03
N GLY A 247 -0.57 2.28 16.80
CA GLY A 247 0.46 2.96 16.04
C GLY A 247 1.89 2.61 16.48
N GLN A 248 2.89 3.18 15.81
CA GLN A 248 4.31 2.89 16.03
C GLN A 248 4.77 3.23 17.45
N ASP A 249 4.26 4.32 18.03
CA ASP A 249 4.63 4.78 19.37
C ASP A 249 3.65 4.30 20.44
N GLY A 250 2.75 3.37 20.10
CA GLY A 250 1.64 2.96 20.95
C GLY A 250 2.08 2.52 22.35
N ALA A 251 3.24 1.86 22.45
CA ALA A 251 3.80 1.44 23.72
C ALA A 251 4.21 2.60 24.64
N ALA A 252 4.74 3.68 24.07
CA ALA A 252 5.16 4.85 24.82
C ALA A 252 3.97 5.73 25.23
N ILE A 253 2.95 5.81 24.37
CA ILE A 253 1.82 6.74 24.52
C ILE A 253 0.68 6.11 25.30
N TYR A 254 0.44 4.80 25.11
CA TYR A 254 -0.65 4.06 25.72
C TYR A 254 -0.13 2.84 26.50
N PRO A 255 0.81 3.03 27.45
CA PRO A 255 1.50 1.92 28.11
C PRO A 255 0.57 0.97 28.87
N SER A 256 -0.58 1.47 29.35
CA SER A 256 -1.56 0.71 30.12
C SER A 256 -2.67 0.08 29.27
N ASN A 257 -2.74 0.39 27.96
CA ASN A 257 -3.75 -0.22 27.10
C ASN A 257 -3.44 -1.70 26.88
N ILE A 258 -4.49 -2.51 26.74
CA ILE A 258 -4.34 -3.95 26.45
C ILE A 258 -3.99 -4.13 24.97
N VAL A 259 -2.97 -4.93 24.70
CA VAL A 259 -2.59 -5.32 23.33
C VAL A 259 -3.69 -6.21 22.76
N PRO A 260 -4.38 -5.83 21.66
CA PRO A 260 -5.37 -6.69 21.05
C PRO A 260 -4.73 -7.95 20.47
N GLN A 261 -5.50 -9.01 20.31
CA GLN A 261 -5.12 -10.16 19.51
C GLN A 261 -5.72 -10.05 18.09
N TYR A 262 -5.06 -10.65 17.12
CA TYR A 262 -5.56 -10.81 15.77
C TYR A 262 -6.69 -11.86 15.71
N PRO A 263 -7.66 -11.70 14.80
CA PRO A 263 -8.69 -12.70 14.55
C PRO A 263 -8.13 -13.88 13.75
N VAL A 264 -8.61 -15.08 14.05
CA VAL A 264 -8.41 -16.27 13.20
C VAL A 264 -9.59 -16.49 12.26
N ASP A 265 -10.77 -15.97 12.58
CA ASP A 265 -11.94 -16.00 11.69
C ASP A 265 -12.81 -14.78 12.00
N ASP A 266 -13.85 -14.55 11.19
CA ASP A 266 -14.77 -13.43 11.41
C ASP A 266 -15.37 -13.50 12.82
N LEU A 267 -15.06 -12.47 13.62
CA LEU A 267 -15.45 -12.30 15.02
C LEU A 267 -14.90 -13.38 15.96
N VAL A 268 -13.88 -14.13 15.55
CA VAL A 268 -13.19 -15.15 16.35
C VAL A 268 -11.75 -14.70 16.60
N ILE A 269 -11.49 -14.22 17.81
CA ILE A 269 -10.17 -13.76 18.25
C ILE A 269 -9.26 -14.95 18.58
N ALA A 270 -7.99 -14.86 18.19
CA ALA A 270 -6.98 -15.86 18.54
C ALA A 270 -6.82 -15.96 20.06
N SER A 271 -6.66 -17.19 20.57
CA SER A 271 -6.30 -17.38 21.98
C SER A 271 -4.82 -17.02 22.22
N PRO A 272 -4.43 -16.51 23.40
CA PRO A 272 -3.04 -16.32 23.76
C PRO A 272 -2.20 -17.59 23.52
N GLY A 273 -1.01 -17.44 22.93
CA GLY A 273 -0.14 -18.55 22.54
C GLY A 273 -0.50 -19.22 21.21
N THR A 274 -1.42 -18.65 20.42
CA THR A 274 -1.64 -19.06 19.04
C THR A 274 -0.60 -18.41 18.12
N GLY A 275 0.12 -19.19 17.34
CA GLY A 275 0.89 -18.70 16.21
C GLY A 275 0.01 -18.53 14.97
N ILE A 276 0.23 -17.47 14.18
CA ILE A 276 -0.52 -17.17 12.95
C ILE A 276 0.46 -16.84 11.83
N TYR A 277 0.32 -17.51 10.70
CA TYR A 277 0.98 -17.18 9.46
C TYR A 277 -0.02 -17.23 8.29
N MET A 278 0.19 -16.40 7.28
CA MET A 278 -0.67 -16.32 6.10
C MET A 278 0.18 -16.47 4.84
N ASP A 279 -0.02 -17.57 4.10
CA ASP A 279 0.59 -17.80 2.78
C ASP A 279 -0.37 -17.37 1.67
N ARG A 280 0.00 -16.35 0.91
CA ARG A 280 -0.76 -15.94 -0.28
C ARG A 280 -0.43 -16.87 -1.43
N TYR A 281 -1.45 -17.55 -1.95
CA TYR A 281 -1.30 -18.44 -3.09
C TYR A 281 -1.02 -17.66 -4.37
N LYS A 282 0.08 -18.02 -5.05
CA LYS A 282 0.58 -17.35 -6.27
C LYS A 282 0.35 -18.16 -7.54
N GLY A 283 -0.16 -19.38 -7.43
CA GLY A 283 -0.43 -20.22 -8.58
C GLY A 283 -1.64 -19.75 -9.38
N SER A 284 -1.73 -20.14 -10.65
CA SER A 284 -2.86 -19.81 -11.53
C SER A 284 -3.94 -20.90 -11.58
N GLY A 285 -3.68 -22.06 -11.01
CA GLY A 285 -4.56 -23.24 -10.99
C GLY A 285 -4.91 -23.68 -9.57
N SER A 286 -5.57 -24.83 -9.42
CA SER A 286 -5.79 -25.44 -8.10
C SER A 286 -4.62 -26.34 -7.72
N GLU A 287 -4.17 -26.26 -6.48
CA GLU A 287 -3.11 -27.10 -5.92
C GLU A 287 -3.51 -27.62 -4.54
N THR A 288 -3.13 -28.86 -4.22
CA THR A 288 -3.26 -29.40 -2.86
C THR A 288 -1.97 -29.11 -2.11
N LEU A 289 -2.07 -28.32 -1.03
CA LEU A 289 -0.93 -27.90 -0.23
C LEU A 289 -0.99 -28.46 1.19
N TYR A 290 0.18 -28.77 1.72
CA TYR A 290 0.42 -29.18 3.10
C TYR A 290 1.46 -28.26 3.70
N TYR A 291 1.34 -27.97 4.99
CA TYR A 291 2.27 -27.13 5.72
C TYR A 291 2.87 -27.88 6.90
N PHE A 292 4.08 -27.49 7.29
CA PHE A 292 4.72 -27.93 8.52
C PHE A 292 5.30 -26.71 9.23
N VAL A 293 5.09 -26.61 10.53
CA VAL A 293 5.63 -25.54 11.36
C VAL A 293 6.65 -26.17 12.30
N SER A 294 7.91 -25.77 12.20
CA SER A 294 8.94 -26.19 13.14
C SER A 294 9.17 -25.13 14.20
N HIS A 295 9.53 -25.56 15.41
CA HIS A 295 10.10 -24.68 16.42
C HIS A 295 11.63 -24.67 16.27
N CYS A 296 12.18 -23.46 16.13
CA CYS A 296 13.60 -23.23 15.89
C CYS A 296 14.23 -22.43 17.03
N VAL A 297 15.35 -22.93 17.57
CA VAL A 297 16.09 -22.32 18.68
C VAL A 297 17.53 -22.07 18.24
N ASP A 298 17.92 -20.80 18.15
CA ASP A 298 19.23 -20.35 17.64
C ASP A 298 19.59 -20.96 16.27
N GLY A 299 18.60 -21.23 15.41
CA GLY A 299 18.78 -21.84 14.09
C GLY A 299 18.63 -23.37 14.05
N ALA A 300 18.64 -24.04 15.20
CA ALA A 300 18.48 -25.48 15.32
C ALA A 300 17.01 -25.92 15.22
N GLU A 301 16.73 -27.07 14.63
CA GLU A 301 15.39 -27.67 14.50
C GLU A 301 15.46 -29.19 14.69
N ASP A 302 14.40 -29.78 15.25
CA ASP A 302 14.29 -31.22 15.50
C ASP A 302 13.09 -31.81 14.76
N PHE A 303 13.32 -32.73 13.82
CA PHE A 303 12.27 -33.38 13.03
C PHE A 303 12.05 -34.85 13.41
N SER A 304 12.48 -35.26 14.61
CA SER A 304 12.21 -36.61 15.14
C SER A 304 10.73 -36.88 15.41
N SER A 305 9.91 -35.84 15.47
CA SER A 305 8.46 -35.89 15.64
C SER A 305 7.75 -35.21 14.46
N LEU A 306 7.06 -36.00 13.63
CA LEU A 306 6.30 -35.52 12.47
C LEU A 306 4.83 -35.92 12.62
N ILE A 307 4.07 -35.09 13.34
CA ILE A 307 2.72 -35.43 13.79
C ILE A 307 1.69 -34.65 13.00
N GLN A 308 0.79 -35.38 12.33
CA GLN A 308 -0.39 -34.82 11.69
C GLN A 308 -1.27 -34.07 12.73
N ASN A 309 -1.61 -32.83 12.44
CA ASN A 309 -2.27 -31.85 13.31
C ASN A 309 -1.50 -31.49 14.59
N GLY A 310 -0.25 -31.96 14.74
CA GLY A 310 0.69 -31.48 15.75
C GLY A 310 1.50 -30.34 15.15
N ASN A 311 2.50 -30.70 14.35
CA ASN A 311 3.35 -29.76 13.60
C ASN A 311 3.16 -29.85 12.08
N ALA A 312 2.56 -30.92 11.55
CA ALA A 312 2.16 -31.06 10.15
C ALA A 312 0.66 -30.80 9.98
N THR A 313 0.25 -29.92 9.07
CA THR A 313 -1.18 -29.62 8.85
C THR A 313 -1.88 -30.69 8.01
N GLY A 314 -3.21 -30.70 8.02
CA GLY A 314 -4.00 -31.33 6.96
C GLY A 314 -3.76 -30.67 5.60
N SER A 315 -4.27 -31.29 4.53
CA SER A 315 -4.24 -30.69 3.20
C SER A 315 -5.22 -29.51 3.10
N VAL A 316 -4.84 -28.49 2.35
CA VAL A 316 -5.75 -27.45 1.86
C VAL A 316 -5.76 -27.40 0.34
N ALA A 317 -6.92 -27.16 -0.26
CA ALA A 317 -7.03 -26.90 -1.69
C ALA A 317 -6.83 -25.39 -1.93
N ALA A 318 -5.67 -25.01 -2.45
CA ALA A 318 -5.34 -23.63 -2.77
C ALA A 318 -5.75 -23.29 -4.20
N THR A 319 -6.38 -22.14 -4.38
CA THR A 319 -6.83 -21.61 -5.68
C THR A 319 -6.59 -20.10 -5.74
N PRO A 320 -6.46 -19.50 -6.94
CA PRO A 320 -6.33 -18.05 -7.05
C PRO A 320 -7.53 -17.35 -6.38
N GLY A 321 -7.26 -16.27 -5.64
CA GLY A 321 -8.28 -15.47 -4.95
C GLY A 321 -8.44 -14.07 -5.54
N PRO A 322 -9.36 -13.25 -4.99
CA PRO A 322 -9.39 -11.82 -5.28
C PRO A 322 -8.07 -11.16 -4.86
N GLU A 323 -7.73 -10.06 -5.53
CA GLU A 323 -6.52 -9.27 -5.26
C GLU A 323 -6.42 -8.80 -3.80
N CYS A 324 -7.56 -8.56 -3.14
CA CYS A 324 -7.60 -8.13 -1.75
C CYS A 324 -7.36 -9.24 -0.73
N GLY A 325 -7.23 -10.51 -1.14
CA GLY A 325 -7.01 -11.63 -0.25
C GLY A 325 -8.13 -11.85 0.78
N TRP A 326 -7.81 -12.57 1.84
CA TRP A 326 -8.72 -12.84 2.95
C TRP A 326 -8.74 -11.66 3.94
N ILE A 327 -9.85 -10.93 3.94
CA ILE A 327 -10.15 -9.88 4.93
C ILE A 327 -10.97 -10.49 6.06
N ILE A 328 -10.56 -10.27 7.31
CA ILE A 328 -11.18 -10.88 8.49
C ILE A 328 -11.76 -9.80 9.38
N LYS A 329 -13.05 -9.90 9.71
CA LYS A 329 -13.71 -8.98 10.64
C LYS A 329 -13.27 -9.30 12.07
N ARG A 330 -12.54 -8.39 12.71
CA ARG A 330 -12.08 -8.53 14.11
C ARG A 330 -13.22 -8.36 15.09
N GLU A 331 -13.88 -7.21 15.03
CA GLU A 331 -14.94 -6.83 15.98
C GLU A 331 -15.91 -5.83 15.36
N VAL A 332 -17.10 -5.74 15.95
CA VAL A 332 -18.09 -4.71 15.65
C VAL A 332 -18.50 -4.03 16.95
N ARG A 333 -18.43 -2.71 16.99
CA ARG A 333 -18.93 -1.91 18.10
C ARG A 333 -20.08 -1.04 17.61
N THR A 334 -21.28 -1.32 18.10
CA THR A 334 -22.50 -0.58 17.74
C THR A 334 -22.86 0.45 18.80
N ASP A 335 -23.61 1.47 18.40
CA ASP A 335 -24.18 2.48 19.30
C ASP A 335 -23.10 3.25 20.11
N VAL A 336 -21.97 3.55 19.46
CA VAL A 336 -20.88 4.31 20.08
C VAL A 336 -20.89 5.76 19.62
N THR A 337 -20.40 6.66 20.48
CA THR A 337 -20.01 8.01 20.05
C THR A 337 -18.58 7.93 19.55
N PHE A 338 -18.35 8.26 18.28
CA PHE A 338 -17.04 8.19 17.65
C PHE A 338 -16.78 9.44 16.81
N ALA A 339 -15.63 10.08 17.02
CA ALA A 339 -15.26 11.34 16.37
C ALA A 339 -16.41 12.37 16.34
N TYR A 340 -17.05 12.57 17.50
CA TYR A 340 -18.19 13.47 17.72
C TYR A 340 -19.51 13.10 17.04
N VAL A 341 -19.63 11.90 16.45
CA VAL A 341 -20.86 11.37 15.86
C VAL A 341 -21.43 10.26 16.74
N ALA A 342 -22.63 10.50 17.29
CA ALA A 342 -23.35 9.54 18.13
C ALA A 342 -23.97 8.39 17.29
N HIS A 343 -24.29 7.28 17.96
CA HIS A 343 -24.93 6.10 17.37
C HIS A 343 -24.18 5.49 16.17
N THR A 344 -22.86 5.62 16.16
CA THR A 344 -21.99 5.11 15.10
C THR A 344 -21.79 3.59 15.26
N THR A 345 -21.66 2.88 14.14
CA THR A 345 -21.19 1.49 14.11
C THR A 345 -19.75 1.44 13.59
N LEU A 346 -18.83 0.90 14.41
CA LEU A 346 -17.43 0.69 14.05
C LEU A 346 -17.22 -0.76 13.64
N ASN A 347 -16.72 -0.99 12.43
CA ASN A 347 -16.36 -2.31 11.93
C ASN A 347 -14.83 -2.38 11.80
N TYR A 348 -14.20 -3.27 12.57
CA TYR A 348 -12.76 -3.47 12.53
C TYR A 348 -12.43 -4.71 11.72
N TYR A 349 -11.43 -4.61 10.86
CA TYR A 349 -10.96 -5.67 9.99
C TYR A 349 -9.45 -5.80 10.10
N VAL A 350 -8.95 -7.00 9.80
CA VAL A 350 -7.53 -7.30 9.67
C VAL A 350 -7.29 -7.96 8.32
N ARG A 351 -6.22 -7.57 7.63
CA ARG A 351 -5.73 -8.25 6.43
C ARG A 351 -4.23 -8.50 6.55
N TRP A 352 -3.78 -9.69 6.17
CA TRP A 352 -2.36 -9.98 6.04
C TRP A 352 -1.88 -9.57 4.65
N GLU A 353 -1.10 -8.51 4.61
CA GLU A 353 -0.49 -7.94 3.44
C GLU A 353 0.73 -8.76 2.99
N CYS A 354 0.98 -8.73 1.70
CA CYS A 354 2.19 -9.26 1.08
C CYS A 354 2.49 -8.46 -0.20
N PRO A 355 3.60 -8.70 -0.91
CA PRO A 355 3.82 -8.09 -2.22
C PRO A 355 2.61 -8.33 -3.15
N PRO A 356 2.11 -7.31 -3.88
CA PRO A 356 2.68 -5.97 -4.05
C PRO A 356 2.19 -4.91 -3.05
N TYR A 357 1.38 -5.26 -2.04
CA TYR A 357 0.81 -4.32 -1.05
C TYR A 357 1.67 -4.12 0.20
N TYR A 358 2.72 -4.93 0.34
CA TYR A 358 3.76 -4.79 1.35
C TYR A 358 5.07 -5.43 0.86
N ARG A 359 6.21 -5.05 1.43
CA ARG A 359 7.52 -5.54 0.97
C ARG A 359 7.83 -7.00 1.33
N THR A 360 7.18 -7.52 2.38
CA THR A 360 7.35 -8.90 2.85
C THR A 360 6.02 -9.64 3.01
N PRO A 361 5.99 -10.97 3.04
CA PRO A 361 4.77 -11.73 3.27
C PRO A 361 4.21 -11.57 4.68
N SER A 362 2.94 -11.96 4.83
CA SER A 362 2.25 -12.16 6.10
C SER A 362 2.35 -10.98 7.08
N HIS A 363 2.23 -9.74 6.59
CA HIS A 363 2.23 -8.55 7.43
C HIS A 363 0.81 -8.12 7.77
N ALA A 364 0.36 -8.31 9.01
CA ALA A 364 -1.01 -7.93 9.41
C ALA A 364 -1.20 -6.41 9.44
N MET A 365 -2.34 -5.93 8.93
CA MET A 365 -2.76 -4.53 8.97
C MET A 365 -4.20 -4.40 9.43
N ASP A 366 -4.46 -3.42 10.29
CA ASP A 366 -5.79 -3.07 10.77
C ASP A 366 -6.51 -2.08 9.89
N TYR A 367 -7.82 -2.25 9.76
CA TYR A 367 -8.69 -1.31 9.09
C TYR A 367 -9.95 -1.05 9.91
N LEU A 368 -10.38 0.20 9.96
CA LEU A 368 -11.64 0.63 10.55
C LEU A 368 -12.55 1.19 9.46
N ILE A 369 -13.80 0.75 9.45
CA ILE A 369 -14.90 1.39 8.73
C ILE A 369 -15.94 1.84 9.76
N ALA A 370 -16.06 3.17 9.96
CA ALA A 370 -17.07 3.78 10.81
C ALA A 370 -18.28 4.22 9.98
N VAL A 371 -19.46 3.70 10.33
CA VAL A 371 -20.73 3.95 9.65
C VAL A 371 -21.63 4.77 10.57
N PRO A 372 -21.96 6.02 10.22
CA PRO A 372 -22.86 6.86 11.02
C PRO A 372 -24.31 6.38 10.90
N PRO A 373 -25.19 6.73 11.86
CA PRO A 373 -26.58 6.23 11.89
C PRO A 373 -27.42 6.67 10.71
N ASN A 374 -27.04 7.76 10.04
CA ASN A 374 -27.73 8.35 8.91
C ASN A 374 -27.01 8.16 7.56
N ALA A 375 -26.11 7.19 7.46
CA ALA A 375 -25.48 6.85 6.19
C ALA A 375 -26.54 6.51 5.12
N PRO A 376 -26.55 7.20 3.96
CA PRO A 376 -27.48 6.87 2.88
C PRO A 376 -27.08 5.57 2.18
N VAL A 377 -27.94 5.07 1.26
CA VAL A 377 -27.68 3.85 0.47
C VAL A 377 -26.41 3.95 -0.40
N ASN A 378 -26.00 5.16 -0.77
CA ASN A 378 -24.81 5.42 -1.56
C ASN A 378 -23.97 6.53 -0.89
N PRO A 379 -23.29 6.22 0.22
CA PRO A 379 -22.62 7.20 1.05
C PRO A 379 -21.31 7.68 0.41
N HIS A 380 -21.06 8.98 0.46
CA HIS A 380 -19.70 9.52 0.39
C HIS A 380 -18.80 8.95 1.49
N ALA A 381 -17.49 8.93 1.23
CA ALA A 381 -16.50 8.36 2.15
C ALA A 381 -15.28 9.27 2.34
N MET A 382 -14.66 9.13 3.50
CA MET A 382 -13.42 9.78 3.88
C MET A 382 -12.36 8.75 4.22
N VAL A 383 -11.22 8.80 3.54
CA VAL A 383 -10.00 8.08 3.91
C VAL A 383 -9.21 8.97 4.90
N GLY A 384 -9.26 8.61 6.18
CA GLY A 384 -8.56 9.31 7.25
C GLY A 384 -7.11 8.84 7.38
N LEU A 385 -6.17 9.79 7.26
CA LEU A 385 -4.74 9.57 7.43
C LEU A 385 -4.30 10.15 8.77
N HIS A 386 -3.81 9.32 9.68
CA HIS A 386 -3.44 9.77 11.01
C HIS A 386 -2.07 10.49 11.03
N CYS A 387 -1.88 11.38 12.00
CA CYS A 387 -0.61 12.04 12.31
C CYS A 387 0.41 11.04 12.85
N TRP A 388 1.67 11.45 12.98
CA TRP A 388 2.64 10.67 13.73
C TRP A 388 2.10 10.42 15.14
N SER A 389 2.29 9.20 15.68
CA SER A 389 1.70 8.75 16.95
C SER A 389 0.17 8.57 16.95
N GLY A 390 -0.50 8.75 15.82
CA GLY A 390 -1.91 8.40 15.64
C GLY A 390 -2.14 6.89 15.61
N THR A 391 -3.40 6.48 15.54
CA THR A 391 -3.82 5.07 15.57
C THR A 391 -4.89 4.83 14.53
N VAL A 392 -5.37 3.59 14.36
CA VAL A 392 -6.55 3.28 13.54
C VAL A 392 -7.85 3.93 14.06
N ASN A 393 -7.84 4.52 15.26
CA ASN A 393 -8.99 5.15 15.93
C ASN A 393 -8.90 6.67 16.08
N THR A 394 -7.71 7.26 15.91
CA THR A 394 -7.46 8.69 16.18
C THR A 394 -6.30 9.25 15.36
N GLY A 395 -6.14 10.57 15.36
CA GLY A 395 -4.95 11.25 14.84
C GLY A 395 -5.08 11.81 13.43
N TRP A 396 -6.17 11.54 12.72
CA TRP A 396 -6.56 12.36 11.56
C TRP A 396 -7.24 13.66 12.03
N ILE A 397 -7.67 14.51 11.09
CA ILE A 397 -8.48 15.72 11.40
C ILE A 397 -9.88 15.31 11.92
N ASN A 398 -10.87 16.18 11.88
CA ASN A 398 -12.23 15.89 12.32
C ASN A 398 -13.05 15.11 11.27
N TRP A 399 -13.95 14.22 11.71
CA TRP A 399 -14.95 13.58 10.84
C TRP A 399 -16.14 14.52 10.55
N ASN A 400 -15.84 15.64 9.90
CA ASN A 400 -16.73 16.80 9.81
C ASN A 400 -18.07 16.51 9.13
N ASP A 401 -18.11 15.56 8.19
CA ASP A 401 -19.33 15.23 7.44
C ASP A 401 -19.98 13.91 7.90
N GLY A 402 -19.45 13.30 8.98
CA GLY A 402 -20.01 12.06 9.54
C GLY A 402 -21.44 12.24 10.05
N ALA A 403 -21.74 13.41 10.63
CA ALA A 403 -23.11 13.78 11.03
C ALA A 403 -24.09 13.91 9.85
N ASN A 404 -23.61 13.95 8.60
CA ASN A 404 -24.43 13.99 7.38
C ASN A 404 -24.41 12.65 6.62
N GLY A 405 -23.91 11.58 7.22
CA GLY A 405 -23.94 10.24 6.63
C GLY A 405 -22.65 9.82 5.91
N GLN A 406 -21.55 10.58 6.02
CA GLN A 406 -20.26 10.20 5.44
C GLN A 406 -19.66 9.01 6.18
N ILE A 407 -19.20 7.98 5.47
CA ILE A 407 -18.42 6.88 6.06
C ILE A 407 -16.97 7.31 6.27
N LEU A 408 -16.37 6.95 7.40
CA LEU A 408 -14.92 7.05 7.61
C LEU A 408 -14.26 5.68 7.40
N ILE A 409 -13.14 5.69 6.69
CA ILE A 409 -12.23 4.55 6.53
C ILE A 409 -10.86 4.98 7.08
N SER A 410 -10.27 4.18 7.96
CA SER A 410 -8.96 4.45 8.56
C SER A 410 -8.13 3.17 8.70
N THR A 411 -6.81 3.32 8.76
CA THR A 411 -5.82 2.25 8.97
C THR A 411 -4.59 2.85 9.67
N ASN A 412 -3.62 2.03 10.07
CA ASN A 412 -2.32 2.49 10.51
C ASN A 412 -1.35 2.64 9.32
N ASP A 413 -0.42 3.58 9.38
CA ASP A 413 0.69 3.64 8.42
C ASP A 413 1.71 2.54 8.74
N GLU A 414 2.11 1.72 7.78
CA GLU A 414 3.22 0.78 7.96
C GLU A 414 3.83 0.36 6.62
N PRO A 415 5.16 0.48 6.42
CA PRO A 415 6.08 1.21 7.28
C PRO A 415 5.64 2.68 7.42
N TYR A 416 6.06 3.37 8.48
CA TYR A 416 5.76 4.79 8.66
C TYR A 416 6.53 5.60 7.61
N ASP A 417 5.92 5.76 6.43
CA ASP A 417 6.50 6.34 5.23
C ASP A 417 5.83 7.65 4.83
N TRP A 418 5.14 8.28 5.77
CA TRP A 418 4.42 9.55 5.59
C TRP A 418 3.23 9.42 4.63
N TRP A 419 2.64 8.23 4.56
CA TRP A 419 1.56 7.90 3.62
C TRP A 419 2.00 8.12 2.16
N THR A 420 3.25 7.77 1.87
CA THR A 420 3.84 7.88 0.54
C THR A 420 4.41 6.53 0.13
N ALA A 421 5.73 6.39 0.05
CA ALA A 421 6.37 5.23 -0.51
C ALA A 421 7.60 4.80 0.29
N SER A 422 8.00 3.55 0.12
CA SER A 422 9.22 3.02 0.74
C SER A 422 10.00 2.13 -0.21
N HIS A 423 11.33 2.13 -0.04
CA HIS A 423 12.24 1.34 -0.85
C HIS A 423 11.97 -0.16 -0.62
N GLU A 424 11.80 -0.94 -1.68
CA GLU A 424 11.47 -2.38 -1.58
C GLU A 424 12.57 -3.18 -0.85
N ASN A 425 13.82 -2.75 -1.02
CA ASN A 425 14.96 -3.30 -0.31
C ASN A 425 15.13 -2.77 1.12
N MET A 426 14.25 -1.91 1.65
CA MET A 426 14.39 -1.38 3.01
C MET A 426 14.38 -2.51 4.05
N GLY A 427 15.47 -2.61 4.81
CA GLY A 427 15.65 -3.62 5.85
C GLY A 427 16.12 -4.99 5.34
N THR A 428 16.67 -5.08 4.11
CA THR A 428 17.17 -6.33 3.51
C THR A 428 18.70 -6.35 3.33
N PHE A 429 19.29 -7.42 2.78
CA PHE A 429 20.69 -7.37 2.33
C PHE A 429 20.87 -6.91 0.89
N LYS A 430 19.79 -6.61 0.18
CA LYS A 430 19.86 -6.02 -1.16
C LYS A 430 20.16 -4.53 -1.05
N PRO A 431 21.08 -3.98 -1.86
CA PRO A 431 21.38 -2.57 -1.82
C PRO A 431 20.26 -1.73 -2.46
N TYR A 432 20.19 -0.44 -2.13
CA TYR A 432 19.23 0.50 -2.73
C TYR A 432 19.54 0.78 -4.21
N THR A 433 20.75 0.45 -4.66
CA THR A 433 21.14 0.48 -6.08
C THR A 433 20.50 -0.64 -6.91
N GLU A 434 19.88 -1.65 -6.27
CA GLU A 434 19.24 -2.80 -6.93
C GLU A 434 17.76 -2.91 -6.58
N GLY A 435 16.98 -1.84 -6.78
CA GLY A 435 15.54 -1.83 -6.60
C GLY A 435 14.94 -0.45 -6.82
N THR A 436 13.67 -0.30 -6.45
CA THR A 436 12.95 0.98 -6.54
C THR A 436 12.14 1.29 -5.28
N VAL A 437 11.74 2.55 -5.15
CA VAL A 437 10.80 3.03 -4.14
C VAL A 437 9.38 2.78 -4.62
N GLN A 438 8.59 2.08 -3.82
CA GLN A 438 7.26 1.58 -4.18
C GLN A 438 6.15 2.20 -3.29
N PRO A 439 4.99 2.53 -3.87
CA PRO A 439 3.82 3.07 -3.15
C PRO A 439 3.01 1.96 -2.47
N TYR A 440 3.63 1.23 -1.53
CA TYR A 440 2.98 0.13 -0.82
C TYR A 440 1.73 0.62 -0.06
N THR A 441 1.84 1.76 0.61
CA THR A 441 0.78 2.33 1.44
C THR A 441 -0.46 2.70 0.62
N GLU A 442 -0.30 3.40 -0.49
CA GLU A 442 -1.41 3.77 -1.37
C GLU A 442 -2.01 2.55 -2.05
N ALA A 443 -1.18 1.64 -2.58
CA ALA A 443 -1.67 0.42 -3.24
C ALA A 443 -2.52 -0.42 -2.29
N ARG A 444 -2.07 -0.56 -1.05
CA ARG A 444 -2.75 -1.29 0.01
C ARG A 444 -4.11 -0.66 0.36
N ILE A 445 -4.11 0.65 0.64
CA ILE A 445 -5.33 1.40 1.00
C ILE A 445 -6.33 1.37 -0.17
N LEU A 446 -5.87 1.57 -1.40
CA LEU A 446 -6.72 1.55 -2.59
C LEU A 446 -7.30 0.16 -2.86
N SER A 447 -6.54 -0.91 -2.63
CA SER A 447 -7.09 -2.27 -2.70
C SER A 447 -8.17 -2.47 -1.64
N PHE A 448 -7.92 -2.14 -0.36
CA PHE A 448 -8.95 -2.27 0.67
C PHE A 448 -10.19 -1.42 0.36
N LEU A 449 -9.99 -0.20 -0.14
CA LEU A 449 -11.07 0.70 -0.52
C LEU A 449 -11.90 0.15 -1.68
N PHE A 450 -11.29 -0.13 -2.83
CA PHE A 450 -12.02 -0.45 -4.06
C PHE A 450 -12.40 -1.92 -4.20
N ASP A 451 -11.59 -2.85 -3.68
CA ASP A 451 -11.86 -4.27 -3.78
C ASP A 451 -12.79 -4.77 -2.65
N PHE A 452 -12.88 -4.03 -1.53
CA PHE A 452 -13.69 -4.44 -0.37
C PHE A 452 -14.67 -3.37 0.12
N ALA A 453 -14.21 -2.18 0.54
CA ALA A 453 -15.10 -1.22 1.20
C ALA A 453 -16.18 -0.66 0.27
N VAL A 454 -15.82 -0.28 -0.96
CA VAL A 454 -16.74 0.23 -1.97
C VAL A 454 -17.87 -0.76 -2.29
N PRO A 455 -17.61 -2.03 -2.67
CA PRO A 455 -18.69 -2.98 -2.93
C PRO A 455 -19.49 -3.33 -1.67
N THR A 456 -18.84 -3.45 -0.50
CA THR A 456 -19.50 -3.86 0.75
C THR A 456 -20.45 -2.80 1.29
N PHE A 457 -20.08 -1.51 1.18
CA PHE A 457 -20.84 -0.39 1.74
C PHE A 457 -21.49 0.50 0.67
N SER A 458 -21.47 0.07 -0.60
CA SER A 458 -22.02 0.78 -1.75
C SER A 458 -21.53 2.24 -1.83
N ILE A 459 -20.26 2.47 -1.54
CA ILE A 459 -19.68 3.83 -1.43
C ILE A 459 -19.77 4.57 -2.76
N ASN A 460 -20.12 5.84 -2.69
CA ASN A 460 -20.13 6.75 -3.82
C ASN A 460 -18.70 7.06 -4.24
N THR A 461 -18.23 6.37 -5.28
CA THR A 461 -16.87 6.58 -5.80
C THR A 461 -16.64 7.97 -6.37
N ASP A 462 -17.70 8.74 -6.65
CA ASP A 462 -17.62 10.14 -7.09
C ASP A 462 -17.33 11.12 -5.93
N ARG A 463 -17.52 10.67 -4.69
CA ARG A 463 -17.44 11.48 -3.45
C ARG A 463 -16.58 10.81 -2.39
N ILE A 464 -15.39 10.37 -2.80
CA ILE A 464 -14.35 9.90 -1.87
C ILE A 464 -13.40 11.07 -1.64
N MET A 465 -13.09 11.37 -0.39
CA MET A 465 -12.06 12.34 -0.02
C MET A 465 -10.96 11.69 0.80
N THR A 466 -9.80 12.34 0.90
CA THR A 466 -8.78 12.00 1.89
C THR A 466 -8.43 13.20 2.74
N GLN A 467 -8.08 12.97 4.01
CA GLN A 467 -7.66 14.04 4.90
C GLN A 467 -6.72 13.56 6.00
N GLY A 468 -5.93 14.47 6.57
CA GLY A 468 -5.09 14.19 7.73
C GLY A 468 -4.37 15.41 8.30
N GLY A 469 -3.76 15.25 9.48
CA GLY A 469 -2.94 16.30 10.11
C GLY A 469 -1.48 15.86 10.22
N SER A 470 -0.53 16.79 10.19
CA SER A 470 0.91 16.54 10.33
C SER A 470 1.39 15.49 9.30
N MET A 471 1.84 14.31 9.72
CA MET A 471 2.14 13.19 8.82
C MET A 471 0.97 12.85 7.89
N GLY A 472 -0.25 12.73 8.41
CA GLY A 472 -1.46 12.49 7.61
C GLY A 472 -1.83 13.67 6.71
N GLY A 473 -1.50 14.90 7.12
CA GLY A 473 -1.68 16.10 6.29
C GLY A 473 -0.70 16.14 5.13
N SER A 474 0.51 15.63 5.36
CA SER A 474 1.52 15.39 4.31
C SER A 474 1.00 14.35 3.32
N GLY A 475 0.46 13.21 3.80
CA GLY A 475 -0.20 12.22 2.96
C GLY A 475 -1.35 12.80 2.12
N ALA A 476 -2.25 13.55 2.76
CA ALA A 476 -3.38 14.18 2.07
C ALA A 476 -2.91 15.15 0.98
N SER A 477 -1.80 15.87 1.18
CA SER A 477 -1.27 16.77 0.16
C SER A 477 -0.44 16.04 -0.91
N LEU A 478 0.58 15.28 -0.51
CA LEU A 478 1.50 14.57 -1.39
C LEU A 478 0.75 13.52 -2.22
N TRP A 479 0.09 12.56 -1.60
CA TRP A 479 -0.66 11.55 -2.34
C TRP A 479 -1.92 12.14 -2.95
N GLY A 480 -2.69 12.91 -2.18
CA GLY A 480 -4.00 13.39 -2.60
C GLY A 480 -3.97 14.30 -3.84
N ILE A 481 -3.01 15.23 -3.96
CA ILE A 481 -2.98 16.18 -5.09
C ILE A 481 -2.82 15.47 -6.45
N ARG A 482 -2.12 14.33 -6.47
CA ARG A 482 -1.86 13.51 -7.67
C ARG A 482 -3.03 12.59 -8.02
N SER A 483 -4.05 12.56 -7.17
CA SER A 483 -5.08 11.54 -7.14
C SER A 483 -6.48 12.10 -7.44
N GLY A 484 -6.57 13.11 -8.31
CA GLY A 484 -7.84 13.76 -8.70
C GLY A 484 -8.86 12.83 -9.37
N HIS A 485 -8.41 11.70 -9.90
CA HIS A 485 -9.27 10.64 -10.44
C HIS A 485 -9.82 9.70 -9.33
N ILE A 486 -9.23 9.72 -8.14
CA ILE A 486 -9.66 8.97 -6.95
C ILE A 486 -10.47 9.85 -6.01
N PHE A 487 -9.96 11.04 -5.67
CA PHE A 487 -10.52 11.92 -4.65
C PHE A 487 -11.23 13.14 -5.24
N SER A 488 -12.43 13.43 -4.73
CA SER A 488 -13.20 14.63 -5.08
C SER A 488 -12.54 15.89 -4.53
N ASN A 489 -12.08 15.82 -3.28
CA ASN A 489 -11.41 16.87 -2.51
C ASN A 489 -10.46 16.25 -1.49
N ILE A 490 -9.53 17.06 -0.98
CA ILE A 490 -8.52 16.68 0.01
C ILE A 490 -8.39 17.75 1.08
N ALA A 491 -8.01 17.36 2.30
CA ALA A 491 -7.77 18.31 3.39
C ALA A 491 -6.53 17.96 4.23
N GLY A 492 -5.64 18.93 4.44
CA GLY A 492 -4.38 18.71 5.15
C GLY A 492 -4.07 19.80 6.16
N LEU A 493 -3.88 19.45 7.44
CA LEU A 493 -3.37 20.40 8.44
C LEU A 493 -1.88 20.20 8.64
N VAL A 494 -1.11 21.29 8.64
CA VAL A 494 0.32 21.34 8.96
C VAL A 494 1.12 20.22 8.28
N GLY A 495 0.84 19.98 7.00
CA GLY A 495 1.47 18.94 6.19
C GLY A 495 2.74 19.38 5.50
N VAL A 496 3.57 18.41 5.11
CA VAL A 496 4.72 18.58 4.21
C VAL A 496 4.25 18.46 2.77
N HIS A 497 4.61 19.43 1.92
CA HIS A 497 4.31 19.47 0.48
C HIS A 497 5.56 19.23 -0.39
N ILE A 498 6.74 19.44 0.19
CA ILE A 498 8.05 19.22 -0.46
C ILE A 498 8.98 18.53 0.55
N PRO A 499 9.08 17.18 0.51
CA PRO A 499 9.81 16.40 1.51
C PRO A 499 11.24 16.87 1.78
N SER A 500 12.00 17.20 0.72
CA SER A 500 13.40 17.62 0.82
C SER A 500 13.60 18.99 1.48
N LYS A 501 12.51 19.77 1.64
CA LYS A 501 12.54 21.10 2.25
C LYS A 501 11.96 21.13 3.67
N SER A 502 11.57 19.98 4.23
CA SER A 502 11.19 19.89 5.63
C SER A 502 12.43 19.94 6.54
N PRO A 503 12.56 20.93 7.46
CA PRO A 503 13.77 21.09 8.27
C PRO A 503 14.06 19.92 9.20
N THR A 504 13.02 19.36 9.82
CA THR A 504 13.17 18.27 10.80
C THR A 504 12.92 16.90 10.18
N TYR A 505 12.02 16.81 9.20
CA TYR A 505 11.50 15.53 8.74
C TYR A 505 12.07 15.04 7.41
N ALA A 506 12.87 15.82 6.68
CA ALA A 506 13.53 15.35 5.46
C ALA A 506 14.28 14.03 5.68
N ASN A 507 14.95 13.88 6.81
CA ASN A 507 15.64 12.64 7.15
C ASN A 507 14.70 11.46 7.47
N SER A 508 13.48 11.73 7.92
CA SER A 508 12.46 10.69 8.10
C SER A 508 12.01 10.15 6.74
N PHE A 509 11.81 11.02 5.74
CA PHE A 509 11.58 10.60 4.36
C PHE A 509 12.77 9.84 3.77
N ALA A 510 14.00 10.29 4.03
CA ALA A 510 15.20 9.55 3.64
C ALA A 510 15.22 8.13 4.24
N GLY A 511 14.69 7.97 5.45
CA GLY A 511 14.30 6.71 6.09
C GLY A 511 13.69 5.69 5.13
N SER A 512 12.66 6.14 4.42
CA SER A 512 11.84 5.31 3.53
C SER A 512 12.33 5.31 2.08
N TYR A 513 12.81 6.44 1.57
CA TYR A 513 13.20 6.62 0.17
C TYR A 513 14.65 6.20 -0.11
N GLY A 514 15.54 6.40 0.87
CA GLY A 514 16.97 6.59 0.66
C GLY A 514 17.33 8.09 0.60
N ASP A 515 18.59 8.40 0.93
CA ASP A 515 19.10 9.77 0.92
C ASP A 515 18.90 10.45 -0.46
N SER A 516 18.66 11.76 -0.46
CA SER A 516 18.39 12.50 -1.69
C SER A 516 19.56 12.50 -2.69
N SER A 517 20.79 12.32 -2.20
CA SER A 517 21.99 12.18 -3.04
C SER A 517 22.10 10.83 -3.75
N TRP A 518 21.31 9.82 -3.35
CA TRP A 518 21.40 8.47 -3.92
C TRP A 518 20.61 8.31 -5.20
N HIS A 519 19.73 9.27 -5.52
CA HIS A 519 18.85 9.22 -6.69
C HIS A 519 18.04 7.91 -6.79
N CYS A 520 17.47 7.45 -5.67
CA CYS A 520 16.58 6.29 -5.67
C CYS A 520 15.39 6.54 -6.62
N ILE A 521 15.10 5.53 -7.46
CA ILE A 521 14.09 5.63 -8.51
C ILE A 521 12.73 5.22 -7.96
N TYR A 522 11.69 5.99 -8.30
CA TYR A 522 10.30 5.67 -7.99
C TYR A 522 9.67 4.81 -9.09
N SER A 523 8.83 3.85 -8.69
CA SER A 523 7.98 3.10 -9.60
C SER A 523 6.63 2.79 -8.95
N ASN A 524 5.56 2.70 -9.74
CA ASN A 524 4.21 2.57 -9.19
C ASN A 524 3.32 1.56 -9.94
N ALA A 525 3.89 0.48 -10.49
CA ALA A 525 3.12 -0.49 -11.28
C ALA A 525 1.87 -1.03 -10.55
N ALA A 526 1.93 -1.18 -9.22
CA ALA A 526 0.77 -1.60 -8.42
C ALA A 526 -0.42 -0.62 -8.46
N LEU A 527 -0.17 0.66 -8.80
CA LEU A 527 -1.20 1.69 -8.89
C LEU A 527 -1.89 1.76 -10.26
N GLU A 528 -1.35 1.10 -11.30
CA GLU A 528 -1.91 1.13 -12.66
C GLU A 528 -3.40 0.78 -12.68
N ARG A 529 -3.76 -0.28 -11.94
CA ARG A 529 -5.14 -0.79 -11.86
C ARG A 529 -6.14 0.19 -11.26
N PHE A 530 -5.66 1.22 -10.55
CA PHE A 530 -6.50 2.28 -9.97
C PHE A 530 -6.56 3.54 -10.87
N GLY A 531 -5.91 3.52 -12.04
CA GLY A 531 -5.98 4.60 -13.02
C GLY A 531 -4.81 5.59 -12.98
N TYR A 532 -3.75 5.28 -12.22
CA TYR A 532 -2.54 6.09 -12.21
C TYR A 532 -1.72 5.88 -13.49
N PRO A 533 -1.09 6.94 -14.03
CA PRO A 533 -0.03 6.78 -15.01
C PRO A 533 1.11 5.93 -14.41
N VAL A 534 1.53 4.92 -15.16
CA VAL A 534 2.62 4.05 -14.74
C VAL A 534 3.96 4.73 -14.95
N ILE A 535 4.75 4.76 -13.89
CA ILE A 535 6.16 5.12 -13.88
C ILE A 535 6.94 3.82 -13.77
N HIS A 536 7.66 3.50 -14.84
CA HIS A 536 8.56 2.36 -14.89
C HIS A 536 9.93 2.76 -14.34
N PRO A 537 10.71 1.80 -13.80
CA PRO A 537 12.09 2.08 -13.41
C PRO A 537 12.94 2.70 -14.54
N SER A 538 12.65 2.37 -15.80
CA SER A 538 13.32 2.91 -16.98
C SER A 538 13.06 4.40 -17.22
N ASP A 539 12.01 4.98 -16.63
CA ASP A 539 11.69 6.40 -16.77
C ASP A 539 12.62 7.29 -15.93
N ASN A 540 13.40 6.66 -15.03
CA ASN A 540 14.46 7.29 -14.23
C ASN A 540 13.96 8.51 -13.42
N VAL A 541 12.74 8.40 -12.87
CA VAL A 541 12.16 9.44 -12.02
C VAL A 541 12.69 9.30 -10.60
N SER A 542 13.40 10.32 -10.12
CA SER A 542 13.80 10.42 -8.72
C SER A 542 12.57 10.45 -7.81
N VAL A 543 12.56 9.64 -6.75
CA VAL A 543 11.49 9.63 -5.75
C VAL A 543 11.30 11.00 -5.09
N TRP A 544 12.39 11.73 -4.85
CA TRP A 544 12.35 13.07 -4.27
C TRP A 544 11.72 14.10 -5.21
N ASP A 545 11.90 13.92 -6.52
CA ASP A 545 11.29 14.81 -7.51
C ASP A 545 9.82 14.47 -7.74
N TYR A 546 9.47 13.18 -7.70
CA TYR A 546 8.09 12.72 -7.80
C TYR A 546 7.22 13.29 -6.66
N TRP A 547 7.75 13.28 -5.43
CA TRP A 547 7.05 13.78 -4.24
C TRP A 547 7.25 15.28 -3.96
N ASP A 548 7.94 16.02 -4.81
CA ASP A 548 7.93 17.48 -4.78
C ASP A 548 6.68 17.99 -5.51
N ASN A 549 5.71 18.53 -4.75
CA ASN A 549 4.46 19.02 -5.33
C ASN A 549 4.67 20.13 -6.38
N THR A 550 5.70 20.96 -6.24
CA THR A 550 5.95 22.06 -7.18
C THR A 550 6.42 21.52 -8.53
N LYS A 551 7.34 20.54 -8.51
CA LYS A 551 7.83 19.86 -9.72
C LYS A 551 6.74 19.01 -10.38
N TRP A 552 5.94 18.33 -9.58
CA TRP A 552 4.84 17.52 -10.08
C TRP A 552 3.78 18.38 -10.78
N LEU A 553 3.35 19.49 -10.16
CA LEU A 553 2.38 20.41 -10.77
C LEU A 553 2.89 21.01 -12.09
N ALA A 554 4.17 21.38 -12.14
CA ALA A 554 4.82 21.91 -13.35
C ALA A 554 4.91 20.88 -14.48
N SER A 555 5.13 19.61 -14.13
CA SER A 555 5.21 18.51 -15.11
C SER A 555 3.83 17.99 -15.54
N ASN A 556 2.77 18.34 -14.80
CA ASN A 556 1.41 17.82 -15.02
C ASN A 556 0.36 18.94 -15.14
N PRO A 557 0.56 19.95 -16.02
CA PRO A 557 -0.31 21.13 -16.07
C PRO A 557 -1.76 20.79 -16.48
N THR A 558 -1.96 19.72 -17.26
CA THR A 558 -3.26 19.27 -17.76
C THR A 558 -3.91 18.16 -16.94
N VAL A 559 -3.21 17.59 -15.94
CA VAL A 559 -3.79 16.58 -15.05
C VAL A 559 -4.62 17.28 -13.99
N GLU A 560 -5.88 16.88 -13.82
CA GLU A 560 -6.77 17.52 -12.85
C GLU A 560 -6.52 17.07 -11.41
N THR A 561 -6.61 18.02 -10.49
CA THR A 561 -6.39 17.81 -9.06
C THR A 561 -7.71 17.83 -8.28
N PRO A 562 -7.77 17.25 -7.08
CA PRO A 562 -8.80 17.56 -6.08
C PRO A 562 -8.86 19.05 -5.77
N TRP A 563 -10.00 19.50 -5.23
CA TRP A 563 -9.98 20.74 -4.45
C TRP A 563 -9.20 20.48 -3.15
N GLU A 564 -8.25 21.34 -2.82
CA GLU A 564 -7.44 21.21 -1.61
C GLU A 564 -7.76 22.28 -0.58
N THR A 565 -7.95 21.86 0.67
CA THR A 565 -8.06 22.75 1.81
C THR A 565 -6.92 22.46 2.77
N PHE A 566 -6.06 23.43 3.02
CA PHE A 566 -4.89 23.16 3.86
C PHE A 566 -4.42 24.35 4.69
N THR A 567 -3.61 24.06 5.72
CA THR A 567 -2.99 25.07 6.59
C THR A 567 -1.55 24.75 6.93
N ASN A 568 -0.76 25.80 7.17
CA ASN A 568 0.59 25.68 7.72
C ASN A 568 0.90 26.86 8.65
N GLY A 569 1.59 26.59 9.75
CA GLY A 569 2.08 27.65 10.64
C GLY A 569 3.42 28.20 10.17
N VAL A 570 3.56 29.53 10.14
CA VAL A 570 4.81 30.21 9.77
C VAL A 570 5.93 29.85 10.74
N LEU A 571 5.60 29.67 12.02
CA LEU A 571 6.53 29.31 13.08
C LEU A 571 6.72 27.79 13.27
N ASP A 572 6.27 26.96 12.32
CA ASP A 572 6.46 25.51 12.39
C ASP A 572 7.90 25.14 12.02
N GLY A 573 8.74 24.97 13.03
CA GLY A 573 10.14 24.55 12.85
C GLY A 573 10.31 23.09 12.44
N GLY A 574 9.27 22.26 12.57
CA GLY A 574 9.29 20.85 12.21
C GLY A 574 9.02 20.65 10.73
N ILE A 575 7.81 21.04 10.32
CA ILE A 575 7.31 20.93 8.95
C ILE A 575 8.00 21.93 8.03
N GLY A 576 8.19 23.17 8.50
CA GLY A 576 8.82 24.26 7.77
C GLY A 576 7.84 25.08 6.94
N TRP A 577 7.93 26.40 7.07
CA TRP A 577 7.13 27.37 6.29
C TRP A 577 7.53 27.50 4.81
N PRO A 578 8.83 27.56 4.43
CA PRO A 578 9.21 27.85 3.04
C PRO A 578 8.61 26.89 2.00
N GLN A 579 8.49 25.61 2.33
CA GLN A 579 7.88 24.61 1.45
C GLN A 579 6.38 24.83 1.21
N ALA A 580 5.63 25.26 2.24
CA ALA A 580 4.22 25.58 2.11
C ALA A 580 4.03 26.85 1.28
N TRP A 581 4.85 27.87 1.52
CA TRP A 581 4.87 29.09 0.71
C TRP A 581 5.09 28.78 -0.79
N GLU A 582 6.10 27.96 -1.10
CA GLU A 582 6.40 27.57 -2.49
C GLU A 582 5.28 26.75 -3.12
N TYR A 583 4.70 25.82 -2.35
CA TYR A 583 3.58 25.02 -2.81
C TYR A 583 2.35 25.88 -3.13
N THR A 584 2.01 26.84 -2.26
CA THR A 584 0.89 27.75 -2.49
C THR A 584 1.11 28.62 -3.73
N LYS A 585 2.32 29.14 -3.96
CA LYS A 585 2.67 29.83 -5.20
C LYS A 585 2.54 28.91 -6.42
N ALA A 586 2.88 27.64 -6.29
CA ALA A 586 2.70 26.65 -7.36
C ALA A 586 1.21 26.40 -7.67
N LEU A 587 0.35 26.29 -6.66
CA LEU A 587 -1.09 26.15 -6.85
C LEU A 587 -1.70 27.36 -7.60
N ILE A 588 -1.31 28.57 -7.21
CA ILE A 588 -1.73 29.82 -7.88
C ILE A 588 -1.28 29.84 -9.34
N SER A 589 0.01 29.63 -9.59
CA SER A 589 0.57 29.69 -10.96
C SER A 589 0.01 28.63 -11.89
N HIS A 590 -0.38 27.47 -11.36
CA HIS A 590 -1.01 26.38 -12.13
C HIS A 590 -2.54 26.38 -12.07
N LYS A 591 -3.14 27.44 -11.51
CA LYS A 591 -4.60 27.68 -11.47
C LYS A 591 -5.37 26.50 -10.88
N ARG A 592 -4.93 25.98 -9.74
CA ARG A 592 -5.55 24.84 -9.03
C ARG A 592 -6.63 25.34 -8.07
N GLY A 593 -7.64 24.51 -7.81
CA GLY A 593 -8.68 24.83 -6.83
C GLY A 593 -8.20 24.55 -5.42
N PHE A 594 -8.09 25.60 -4.60
CA PHE A 594 -7.70 25.45 -3.20
C PHE A 594 -8.19 26.62 -2.34
N ASN A 595 -8.18 26.40 -1.03
CA ASN A 595 -8.16 27.46 -0.03
C ASN A 595 -7.06 27.17 0.99
N PHE A 596 -6.38 28.22 1.44
CA PHE A 596 -5.21 28.12 2.31
C PHE A 596 -5.32 29.10 3.46
N HIS A 597 -4.97 28.66 4.66
CA HIS A 597 -4.88 29.53 5.83
C HIS A 597 -3.51 29.35 6.51
N TRP A 598 -2.89 30.46 6.90
CA TRP A 598 -1.66 30.45 7.67
C TRP A 598 -1.70 31.43 8.83
N GLY A 599 -0.84 31.18 9.81
CA GLY A 599 -0.68 32.05 10.97
C GLY A 599 0.57 31.72 11.76
N GLN A 600 0.69 32.34 12.93
CA GLN A 600 1.85 32.17 13.82
C GLN A 600 1.71 30.95 14.77
N GLY A 601 0.73 30.07 14.57
CA GLY A 601 0.42 28.95 15.47
C GLY A 601 1.42 27.79 15.46
N GLY A 602 2.46 27.85 14.63
CA GLY A 602 3.43 26.77 14.45
C GLY A 602 2.77 25.44 14.07
N HIS A 603 3.18 24.34 14.71
CA HIS A 603 2.61 23.01 14.43
C HIS A 603 1.15 22.85 14.89
N SER A 604 0.62 23.80 15.64
CA SER A 604 -0.78 23.83 16.08
C SER A 604 -1.66 24.70 15.17
N GLN A 605 -1.18 25.10 13.99
CA GLN A 605 -1.95 25.95 13.08
C GLN A 605 -3.25 25.25 12.66
N GLY A 606 -4.35 25.79 13.14
CA GLY A 606 -5.69 25.34 12.80
C GLY A 606 -6.14 25.83 11.44
N MET A 607 -7.36 25.49 11.08
CA MET A 607 -8.00 25.80 9.80
C MET A 607 -9.14 26.79 9.99
N GLY A 608 -9.24 27.77 9.10
CA GLY A 608 -10.50 28.47 8.84
C GLY A 608 -11.49 27.52 8.15
N GLY A 609 -12.80 27.69 8.35
CA GLY A 609 -13.81 26.76 7.80
C GLY A 609 -13.70 26.52 6.28
N PHE A 610 -14.14 25.35 5.82
CA PHE A 610 -14.11 24.96 4.40
C PHE A 610 -15.01 25.84 3.53
N ALA A 611 -14.50 26.37 2.42
CA ALA A 611 -15.35 26.87 1.35
C ALA A 611 -16.23 25.72 0.81
N ASN A 612 -17.55 25.91 0.77
CA ASN A 612 -18.58 24.93 0.32
C ASN A 612 -18.62 23.54 1.00
N GLY A 613 -17.86 23.31 2.09
CA GLY A 613 -17.84 22.02 2.80
C GLY A 613 -17.33 20.84 1.95
N ASN A 614 -17.72 19.61 2.27
CA ASN A 614 -17.26 18.37 1.60
C ASN A 614 -18.19 17.89 0.47
N GLN A 615 -18.80 18.83 -0.27
CA GLN A 615 -19.83 18.52 -1.25
C GLN A 615 -19.31 18.20 -2.67
N PHE A 616 -17.99 18.14 -2.84
CA PHE A 616 -17.33 17.92 -4.13
C PHE A 616 -17.66 16.57 -4.77
N LYS A 617 -17.57 16.55 -6.10
CA LYS A 617 -17.73 15.39 -6.97
C LYS A 617 -16.62 15.33 -8.02
N LYS A 618 -16.13 14.14 -8.38
CA LYS A 618 -15.14 13.98 -9.46
C LYS A 618 -15.74 14.18 -10.84
N SER A 619 -17.01 13.90 -11.01
CA SER A 619 -17.76 14.06 -12.25
C SER A 619 -18.25 15.50 -12.47
N GLN A 620 -17.70 16.48 -11.74
CA GLN A 620 -18.19 17.84 -11.72
C GLN A 620 -17.05 18.85 -11.80
N SER A 621 -17.19 19.82 -12.70
CA SER A 621 -16.27 20.96 -12.79
C SER A 621 -16.44 21.93 -11.62
N TYR A 622 -15.37 22.67 -11.32
CA TYR A 622 -15.36 23.67 -10.24
C TYR A 622 -14.58 24.92 -10.68
N PRO A 623 -14.89 26.10 -10.11
CA PRO A 623 -14.12 27.31 -10.35
C PRO A 623 -12.86 27.32 -9.46
N ALA A 624 -11.67 27.38 -10.05
CA ALA A 624 -10.44 27.72 -9.34
C ALA A 624 -10.25 29.24 -9.33
N PHE A 625 -9.76 29.75 -8.20
CA PHE A 625 -9.64 31.18 -7.93
C PHE A 625 -8.19 31.59 -7.73
N THR A 626 -7.81 32.72 -8.33
CA THR A 626 -6.48 33.32 -8.17
C THR A 626 -6.58 34.85 -8.18
N ASN A 627 -5.59 35.54 -7.62
CA ASN A 627 -5.53 37.00 -7.58
C ASN A 627 -6.76 37.65 -6.93
N GLY A 628 -7.27 37.06 -5.85
CA GLY A 628 -8.38 37.62 -5.08
C GLY A 628 -7.94 38.86 -4.32
N SER A 629 -8.69 39.96 -4.43
CA SER A 629 -8.38 41.21 -3.72
C SER A 629 -8.61 41.11 -2.21
N LEU A 630 -9.21 40.02 -1.72
CA LEU A 630 -9.35 39.73 -0.29
C LEU A 630 -8.32 38.70 0.22
N ASP A 631 -7.49 38.14 -0.66
CA ASP A 631 -6.38 37.28 -0.28
C ASP A 631 -5.32 38.11 0.47
N GLN A 632 -4.76 37.55 1.54
CA GLN A 632 -3.63 38.16 2.25
C GLN A 632 -2.33 37.96 1.48
N SER A 633 -1.34 38.82 1.73
CA SER A 633 -0.09 38.81 0.98
C SER A 633 0.81 37.67 1.45
N LEU A 634 1.23 36.81 0.52
CA LEU A 634 2.36 35.89 0.73
C LEU A 634 3.74 36.55 0.56
N GLY A 635 3.81 37.82 0.15
CA GLY A 635 5.08 38.47 -0.21
C GLY A 635 5.78 37.82 -1.42
N ASN A 636 7.04 38.21 -1.65
CA ASN A 636 7.86 37.70 -2.76
C ASN A 636 8.84 36.61 -2.32
N ALA A 637 9.10 36.49 -1.03
CA ALA A 637 9.92 35.44 -0.44
C ALA A 637 9.34 34.99 0.91
N PRO A 638 9.66 33.76 1.38
CA PRO A 638 9.33 33.34 2.75
C PRO A 638 9.88 34.34 3.79
N GLY A 639 9.03 34.77 4.71
CA GLY A 639 9.30 35.82 5.70
C GLY A 639 8.77 37.21 5.32
N GLU A 640 8.24 37.38 4.10
CA GLU A 640 7.57 38.61 3.64
C GLU A 640 6.04 38.50 3.63
N GLU A 641 5.49 37.33 3.99
CA GLU A 641 4.05 37.15 4.18
C GLU A 641 3.49 38.00 5.33
N ASP A 642 2.19 38.27 5.27
CA ASP A 642 1.45 38.79 6.42
C ASP A 642 1.53 37.78 7.60
N LEU A 643 1.45 38.26 8.84
CA LEU A 643 1.58 37.39 10.03
C LEU A 643 0.50 36.30 10.11
N GLU A 644 -0.67 36.59 9.56
CA GLU A 644 -1.81 35.68 9.43
C GLU A 644 -2.51 36.01 8.12
N GLY A 645 -3.04 35.00 7.46
CA GLY A 645 -3.77 35.23 6.24
C GLY A 645 -4.48 34.02 5.69
N ASP A 646 -5.34 34.32 4.73
CA ASP A 646 -6.20 33.43 4.01
C ASP A 646 -6.05 33.67 2.50
N ILE A 647 -6.20 32.60 1.72
CA ILE A 647 -6.38 32.66 0.27
C ILE A 647 -7.66 31.91 -0.07
N ASN A 648 -8.52 32.54 -0.87
CA ASN A 648 -9.78 32.01 -1.38
C ASN A 648 -10.80 31.62 -0.29
N LEU A 649 -10.67 32.15 0.94
CA LEU A 649 -11.54 31.75 2.07
C LEU A 649 -13.00 32.21 1.90
N TYR A 650 -13.22 33.37 1.30
CA TYR A 650 -14.54 34.00 1.29
C TYR A 650 -15.44 33.59 0.12
N VAL A 651 -14.89 32.88 -0.87
CA VAL A 651 -15.58 32.61 -2.12
C VAL A 651 -16.40 31.32 -2.03
N MET A 652 -17.66 31.40 -2.45
CA MET A 652 -18.62 30.30 -2.46
C MET A 652 -19.17 30.10 -3.87
N TRP A 653 -19.64 28.88 -4.18
CA TRP A 653 -20.26 28.58 -5.47
C TRP A 653 -21.29 27.48 -5.34
N ASN A 654 -22.25 27.46 -6.27
CA ASN A 654 -23.37 26.55 -6.21
C ASN A 654 -23.14 25.33 -7.11
N LEU A 655 -22.76 24.22 -6.47
CA LEU A 655 -22.58 22.92 -7.11
C LEU A 655 -23.84 22.39 -7.80
N ALA A 656 -25.04 22.87 -7.47
CA ALA A 656 -26.28 22.44 -8.12
C ALA A 656 -26.57 23.17 -9.45
N THR A 657 -25.86 24.25 -9.75
CA THR A 657 -26.13 25.12 -10.92
C THR A 657 -25.07 25.02 -12.01
N VAL A 658 -24.16 24.06 -11.92
CA VAL A 658 -23.14 23.90 -12.96
C VAL A 658 -23.78 23.52 -14.29
N VAL A 659 -23.44 24.25 -15.33
CA VAL A 659 -23.62 23.83 -16.72
C VAL A 659 -22.24 23.51 -17.24
N ASP A 660 -22.06 22.34 -17.82
CA ASP A 660 -20.81 21.91 -18.43
C ASP A 660 -21.18 21.07 -19.64
N GLU A 661 -21.39 21.77 -20.76
CA GLU A 661 -21.84 21.25 -22.05
C GLU A 661 -20.79 21.56 -23.13
N PRO A 662 -20.77 20.86 -24.27
CA PRO A 662 -19.69 20.98 -25.27
C PRO A 662 -19.34 22.41 -25.69
N SER A 663 -20.32 23.31 -25.74
CA SER A 663 -20.13 24.72 -26.13
C SER A 663 -20.37 25.72 -25.01
N GLN A 664 -20.63 25.29 -23.78
CA GLN A 664 -21.05 26.19 -22.70
C GLN A 664 -20.63 25.69 -21.32
N TRP A 665 -20.12 26.60 -20.50
CA TRP A 665 -19.96 26.37 -19.07
C TRP A 665 -20.59 27.50 -18.26
N GLU A 666 -21.31 27.16 -17.19
CA GLU A 666 -21.88 28.14 -16.27
C GLU A 666 -21.65 27.74 -14.81
N MET A 667 -21.39 28.74 -13.95
CA MET A 667 -21.31 28.54 -12.51
C MET A 667 -21.78 29.79 -11.77
N THR A 668 -22.60 29.60 -10.73
CA THR A 668 -23.03 30.68 -9.83
C THR A 668 -22.12 30.77 -8.62
N MET A 669 -21.62 31.97 -8.33
CA MET A 669 -20.63 32.28 -7.29
C MET A 669 -21.02 33.52 -6.50
N TRP A 670 -20.57 33.60 -5.24
CA TRP A 670 -20.77 34.76 -4.35
C TRP A 670 -19.73 34.80 -3.24
N LEU A 671 -19.63 35.94 -2.57
CA LEU A 671 -18.88 36.08 -1.33
C LEU A 671 -19.74 35.69 -0.14
N ASN A 672 -19.20 34.88 0.77
CA ASN A 672 -19.88 34.53 2.01
C ASN A 672 -20.17 35.79 2.85
N SER A 673 -21.13 35.68 3.77
CA SER A 673 -21.59 36.84 4.56
C SER A 673 -20.49 37.41 5.46
N SER A 674 -19.51 36.59 5.86
CA SER A 674 -18.34 36.98 6.67
C SER A 674 -17.25 37.72 5.90
N ALA A 675 -17.32 37.80 4.57
CA ALA A 675 -16.33 38.54 3.80
C ALA A 675 -16.23 40.00 4.30
N PRO A 676 -15.01 40.52 4.55
CA PRO A 676 -14.80 41.84 5.16
C PRO A 676 -15.24 42.98 4.24
N GLN A 677 -15.27 42.74 2.93
CA GLN A 677 -15.75 43.69 1.92
C GLN A 677 -17.03 43.17 1.27
N THR A 678 -17.80 44.08 0.66
CA THR A 678 -19.02 43.73 -0.10
C THR A 678 -18.71 43.16 -1.48
N THR A 679 -17.50 43.42 -2.00
CA THR A 679 -17.02 42.95 -3.29
C THR A 679 -15.56 42.54 -3.23
N GLU A 680 -15.15 41.68 -4.16
CA GLU A 680 -13.78 41.20 -4.36
C GLU A 680 -13.48 41.18 -5.86
N THR A 681 -12.30 41.62 -6.28
CA THR A 681 -11.81 41.40 -7.65
C THR A 681 -11.04 40.08 -7.68
N ILE A 682 -11.32 39.21 -8.63
CA ILE A 682 -10.74 37.86 -8.68
C ILE A 682 -10.63 37.33 -10.10
N ASP A 683 -9.66 36.43 -10.33
CA ASP A 683 -9.56 35.65 -11.56
C ASP A 683 -10.23 34.28 -11.36
N ILE A 684 -10.99 33.83 -12.36
CA ILE A 684 -11.75 32.58 -12.31
C ILE A 684 -11.31 31.67 -13.45
N THR A 685 -10.93 30.44 -13.12
CA THR A 685 -10.54 29.40 -14.08
C THR A 685 -11.39 28.14 -13.85
N PRO A 686 -12.27 27.73 -14.79
CA PRO A 686 -12.95 26.45 -14.70
C PRO A 686 -11.95 25.29 -14.74
N ARG A 687 -12.07 24.36 -13.80
CA ARG A 687 -11.25 23.15 -13.68
C ARG A 687 -12.13 21.92 -13.67
N ARG A 688 -11.53 20.78 -14.03
CA ARG A 688 -12.23 19.48 -14.11
C ARG A 688 -13.45 19.56 -15.04
N LEU A 689 -13.30 20.28 -16.14
CA LEU A 689 -14.31 20.38 -17.20
C LEU A 689 -14.64 18.98 -17.74
N GLN A 690 -15.94 18.69 -17.85
CA GLN A 690 -16.44 17.39 -18.27
C GLN A 690 -16.76 17.36 -19.76
N GLN A 691 -17.33 18.45 -20.29
CA GLN A 691 -17.82 18.51 -21.66
C GLN A 691 -17.35 19.75 -22.42
N LEU A 692 -17.26 20.93 -21.77
CA LEU A 692 -16.88 22.17 -22.47
C LEU A 692 -15.57 21.95 -23.24
N MET A 693 -15.60 22.17 -24.55
CA MET A 693 -14.42 22.01 -25.38
C MET A 693 -13.37 23.06 -24.98
N HIS A 694 -12.22 22.58 -24.54
CA HIS A 694 -11.11 23.43 -24.13
C HIS A 694 -9.77 22.87 -24.56
N GLY A 695 -8.93 23.72 -25.16
CA GLY A 695 -7.64 23.39 -25.71
C GLY A 695 -6.86 24.65 -26.06
N ALA A 696 -5.55 24.53 -26.22
CA ALA A 696 -4.68 25.70 -26.39
C ALA A 696 -5.11 26.59 -27.56
N GLY A 697 -5.22 27.90 -27.31
CA GLY A 697 -5.65 28.88 -28.31
C GLY A 697 -7.15 28.90 -28.63
N SER A 698 -7.96 28.07 -27.96
CA SER A 698 -9.43 28.13 -28.09
C SER A 698 -9.96 29.48 -27.63
N THR A 699 -10.96 30.03 -28.33
CA THR A 699 -11.55 31.33 -28.00
C THR A 699 -12.98 31.21 -27.50
N TYR A 700 -13.32 32.08 -26.53
CA TYR A 700 -14.60 32.07 -25.83
C TYR A 700 -15.15 33.48 -25.68
N THR A 701 -16.46 33.59 -25.76
CA THR A 701 -17.22 34.75 -25.28
C THR A 701 -17.69 34.44 -23.86
N TRP A 702 -17.70 35.43 -22.99
CA TRP A 702 -18.18 35.25 -21.63
C TRP A 702 -19.06 36.41 -21.19
N GLU A 703 -20.01 36.08 -20.31
CA GLU A 703 -20.93 37.01 -19.68
C GLU A 703 -20.98 36.71 -18.20
N PHE A 704 -20.96 37.77 -17.38
CA PHE A 704 -21.15 37.68 -15.95
C PHE A 704 -22.42 38.42 -15.59
N VAL A 705 -23.37 37.71 -14.98
CA VAL A 705 -24.73 38.24 -14.73
C VAL A 705 -25.07 38.21 -13.24
N GLU A 706 -25.82 39.22 -12.78
CA GLU A 706 -26.47 39.22 -11.47
C GLU A 706 -27.99 39.07 -11.69
N GLY A 707 -28.50 37.87 -11.44
CA GLY A 707 -29.85 37.47 -11.88
C GLY A 707 -29.95 37.41 -13.41
N VAL A 708 -30.60 38.41 -14.01
CA VAL A 708 -30.72 38.56 -15.47
C VAL A 708 -29.95 39.76 -16.01
N THR A 709 -29.31 40.54 -15.14
CA THR A 709 -28.63 41.79 -15.51
C THR A 709 -27.16 41.49 -15.80
N PRO A 710 -26.66 41.76 -17.02
CA PRO A 710 -25.24 41.65 -17.32
C PRO A 710 -24.45 42.69 -16.52
N VAL A 711 -23.47 42.25 -15.74
CA VAL A 711 -22.56 43.11 -14.98
C VAL A 711 -21.21 43.28 -15.66
N ALA A 712 -20.77 42.28 -16.43
CA ALA A 712 -19.57 42.33 -17.27
C ALA A 712 -19.69 41.32 -18.42
N SER A 713 -18.96 41.54 -19.51
CA SER A 713 -18.80 40.57 -20.59
C SER A 713 -17.48 40.81 -21.30
N GLY A 714 -17.03 39.82 -22.06
CA GLY A 714 -15.80 39.94 -22.83
C GLY A 714 -15.48 38.69 -23.63
N ASN A 715 -14.22 38.62 -24.06
CA ASN A 715 -13.66 37.44 -24.72
C ASN A 715 -12.51 36.88 -23.87
N ALA A 716 -12.24 35.60 -24.03
CA ALA A 716 -11.09 34.93 -23.42
C ALA A 716 -10.44 33.98 -24.43
N THR A 717 -9.16 33.70 -24.23
CA THR A 717 -8.41 32.70 -24.99
C THR A 717 -7.77 31.74 -24.01
N ALA A 718 -7.96 30.45 -24.25
CA ALA A 718 -7.33 29.42 -23.44
C ALA A 718 -5.80 29.45 -23.62
N ASP A 719 -5.06 29.32 -22.52
CA ASP A 719 -3.60 29.35 -22.53
C ASP A 719 -2.97 28.11 -23.19
N VAL A 720 -1.64 27.99 -23.15
CA VAL A 720 -0.91 26.87 -23.75
C VAL A 720 -1.29 25.50 -23.17
N ASN A 721 -1.88 25.47 -21.97
CA ASN A 721 -2.36 24.26 -21.30
C ASN A 721 -3.86 24.04 -21.52
N GLY A 722 -4.53 24.90 -22.29
CA GLY A 722 -5.97 24.84 -22.53
C GLY A 722 -6.81 25.33 -21.35
N LEU A 723 -6.25 26.14 -20.44
CA LEU A 723 -6.97 26.69 -19.29
C LEU A 723 -7.61 28.03 -19.66
N ILE A 724 -8.90 28.18 -19.35
CA ILE A 724 -9.70 29.38 -19.62
C ILE A 724 -9.70 30.24 -18.35
N THR A 725 -9.07 31.40 -18.38
CA THR A 725 -9.05 32.31 -17.21
C THR A 725 -9.76 33.62 -17.55
N ILE A 726 -10.80 33.95 -16.80
CA ILE A 726 -11.45 35.25 -16.86
C ILE A 726 -10.87 36.12 -15.75
N THR A 727 -10.20 37.20 -16.12
CA THR A 727 -9.42 38.01 -15.18
C THR A 727 -10.20 39.19 -14.62
N GLY A 728 -10.01 39.50 -13.34
CA GLY A 728 -10.48 40.73 -12.72
C GLY A 728 -12.00 40.85 -12.60
N LEU A 729 -12.72 39.74 -12.44
CA LEU A 729 -14.16 39.76 -12.19
C LEU A 729 -14.45 40.29 -10.79
N SER A 730 -15.40 41.21 -10.68
CA SER A 730 -15.89 41.66 -9.38
C SER A 730 -16.92 40.67 -8.85
N LEU A 731 -16.61 39.83 -7.85
CA LEU A 731 -17.60 39.08 -7.07
C LEU A 731 -18.25 39.99 -6.02
N SER A 732 -19.46 39.65 -5.59
CA SER A 732 -20.20 40.35 -4.54
C SER A 732 -20.85 39.36 -3.57
N LYS A 733 -21.45 39.87 -2.48
CA LYS A 733 -22.30 39.05 -1.57
C LYS A 733 -23.62 38.60 -2.21
N THR A 734 -23.96 39.11 -3.39
CA THR A 734 -25.09 38.63 -4.21
C THR A 734 -24.61 37.56 -5.18
N GLN A 735 -25.50 36.65 -5.56
CA GLN A 735 -25.17 35.58 -6.50
C GLN A 735 -24.95 36.14 -7.90
N ARG A 736 -23.79 35.81 -8.48
CA ARG A 736 -23.44 36.13 -9.86
C ARG A 736 -23.11 34.86 -10.63
N THR A 737 -23.59 34.75 -11.86
CA THR A 737 -23.35 33.58 -12.72
C THR A 737 -22.38 33.96 -13.83
N LEU A 738 -21.26 33.24 -13.90
CA LEU A 738 -20.32 33.32 -15.03
C LEU A 738 -20.74 32.32 -16.08
N LYS A 739 -20.93 32.80 -17.30
CA LYS A 739 -21.26 32.01 -18.48
C LYS A 739 -20.12 32.13 -19.47
N ILE A 740 -19.60 31.00 -19.93
CA ILE A 740 -18.52 30.93 -20.92
C ILE A 740 -19.05 30.12 -22.09
N ASN A 741 -19.09 30.73 -23.27
CA ASN A 741 -19.53 30.10 -24.50
C ASN A 741 -18.35 29.92 -25.45
N CYS A 742 -18.29 28.75 -26.06
CA CYS A 742 -17.30 28.44 -27.06
C CYS A 742 -17.57 29.19 -28.37
N ASP A 743 -16.60 29.96 -28.86
CA ASP A 743 -16.70 30.58 -30.20
C ASP A 743 -15.95 29.74 -31.24
N ASN A 744 -14.69 29.42 -30.95
CA ASN A 744 -13.81 28.63 -31.82
C ASN A 744 -12.91 27.78 -30.92
N CYS A 745 -13.44 26.66 -30.44
CA CYS A 745 -12.73 25.78 -29.54
C CYS A 745 -12.18 24.56 -30.24
N THR A 746 -11.03 24.14 -29.76
CA THR A 746 -10.43 22.87 -30.08
C THR A 746 -10.59 21.95 -28.87
N ALA A 747 -10.79 20.66 -29.13
CA ALA A 747 -10.65 19.67 -28.07
C ALA A 747 -9.17 19.64 -27.67
N GLY A 748 -8.86 20.10 -26.48
CA GLY A 748 -7.52 20.04 -25.92
C GLY A 748 -7.14 18.62 -25.53
N THR A 749 -5.85 18.42 -25.36
CA THR A 749 -5.25 17.16 -24.90
C THR A 749 -5.56 16.85 -23.43
N GLY A 750 -6.36 17.68 -22.74
CA GLY A 750 -6.62 17.62 -21.29
C GLY A 750 -8.03 17.16 -20.88
N ALA A 751 -8.96 16.93 -21.81
CA ALA A 751 -10.25 16.31 -21.48
C ALA A 751 -10.02 14.85 -21.09
N MET A 752 -9.94 14.52 -19.79
CA MET A 752 -9.80 13.17 -19.20
C MET A 752 -9.34 12.13 -20.25
N THR A 753 -8.07 12.27 -20.63
CA THR A 753 -7.39 11.33 -21.52
C THR A 753 -7.13 10.06 -20.73
N GLY A 754 -8.17 9.22 -20.63
CA GLY A 754 -7.95 7.78 -20.65
C GLY A 754 -7.19 7.46 -21.93
N THR A 755 -5.87 7.35 -21.79
CA THR A 755 -4.88 6.70 -22.65
C THR A 755 -5.15 6.66 -24.16
N GLY A 756 -4.33 7.39 -24.91
CA GLY A 756 -3.92 7.01 -26.27
C GLY A 756 -4.88 7.36 -27.39
N ASP A 757 -4.38 8.17 -28.31
CA ASP A 757 -4.98 8.51 -29.59
C ASP A 757 -5.15 7.25 -30.48
N LYS A 758 -6.30 6.58 -30.34
CA LYS A 758 -6.94 5.71 -31.33
C LYS A 758 -8.45 5.79 -31.13
N THR A 759 -9.21 5.93 -32.22
CA THR A 759 -10.67 5.70 -32.24
C THR A 759 -11.00 4.47 -31.39
N GLY A 760 -11.78 4.66 -30.32
CA GLY A 760 -11.98 3.65 -29.28
C GLY A 760 -13.44 3.56 -28.85
N ILE A 761 -13.89 2.32 -28.59
CA ILE A 761 -15.20 2.02 -28.03
C ILE A 761 -15.13 2.17 -26.50
N ILE A 762 -16.02 3.00 -25.96
CA ILE A 762 -16.26 3.13 -24.53
C ILE A 762 -17.44 2.23 -24.16
N ALA A 763 -17.40 1.67 -22.97
CA ALA A 763 -18.50 0.96 -22.36
C ALA A 763 -18.61 1.40 -20.90
N TYR A 764 -19.75 1.98 -20.52
CA TYR A 764 -19.98 2.49 -19.16
C TYR A 764 -21.42 2.21 -18.69
N PRO A 765 -21.62 1.76 -17.44
CA PRO A 765 -20.58 1.35 -16.48
C PRO A 765 -19.78 0.13 -17.00
N ASN A 766 -18.58 -0.10 -16.46
CA ASN A 766 -17.80 -1.31 -16.70
C ASN A 766 -16.78 -1.53 -15.56
N PRO A 767 -16.98 -2.50 -14.65
CA PRO A 767 -18.03 -3.54 -14.69
C PRO A 767 -19.47 -3.01 -14.66
N PHE A 768 -20.43 -3.77 -15.19
CA PHE A 768 -21.83 -3.34 -15.32
C PHE A 768 -22.81 -4.40 -14.77
N ASN A 769 -24.01 -3.95 -14.37
CA ASN A 769 -25.09 -4.80 -13.88
C ASN A 769 -26.48 -4.19 -14.21
N PRO A 770 -27.35 -4.87 -14.98
CA PRO A 770 -27.03 -5.71 -16.12
C PRO A 770 -26.88 -4.88 -17.41
N VAL A 771 -26.99 -3.54 -17.31
CA VAL A 771 -27.02 -2.64 -18.48
C VAL A 771 -25.70 -1.88 -18.62
N VAL A 772 -25.16 -1.87 -19.85
CA VAL A 772 -23.98 -1.08 -20.23
C VAL A 772 -24.29 -0.19 -21.42
N THR A 773 -23.83 1.06 -21.38
CA THR A 773 -23.90 1.99 -22.51
C THR A 773 -22.61 1.90 -23.31
N ILE A 774 -22.72 1.57 -24.59
CA ILE A 774 -21.61 1.46 -25.54
C ILE A 774 -21.58 2.73 -26.40
N SER A 775 -20.46 3.46 -26.38
CA SER A 775 -20.26 4.69 -27.17
C SER A 775 -18.88 4.72 -27.85
N SER A 776 -18.61 5.73 -28.68
CA SER A 776 -17.32 5.88 -29.39
C SER A 776 -16.71 7.27 -29.15
N LYS A 777 -15.41 7.35 -28.85
CA LYS A 777 -14.65 8.61 -28.95
C LYS A 777 -14.36 8.90 -30.42
N ASN A 778 -14.67 10.11 -30.89
CA ASN A 778 -14.49 10.56 -32.28
C ASN A 778 -15.09 9.61 -33.33
N PRO A 779 -16.43 9.55 -33.50
CA PRO A 779 -17.00 8.84 -34.65
C PRO A 779 -16.45 9.51 -35.92
N ALA A 780 -15.77 8.76 -36.78
CA ALA A 780 -15.41 9.27 -38.10
C ALA A 780 -16.68 9.85 -38.73
N ALA A 781 -16.63 11.11 -39.16
CA ALA A 781 -17.73 11.86 -39.78
C ALA A 781 -18.14 11.22 -41.12
N SER A 782 -18.71 10.02 -41.07
CA SER A 782 -19.14 9.23 -42.20
C SER A 782 -20.55 8.74 -41.93
N SER A 783 -21.42 8.85 -42.93
CA SER A 783 -22.81 8.38 -42.92
C SER A 783 -22.97 6.84 -42.94
N LYS A 784 -21.92 6.09 -42.57
CA LYS A 784 -21.88 4.63 -42.66
C LYS A 784 -22.48 3.99 -41.39
N LYS A 785 -23.27 2.94 -41.59
CA LYS A 785 -23.78 2.09 -40.49
C LYS A 785 -22.61 1.40 -39.78
N ILE A 786 -22.64 1.40 -38.45
CA ILE A 786 -21.69 0.70 -37.59
C ILE A 786 -22.33 -0.59 -37.11
N GLU A 787 -21.64 -1.71 -37.33
CA GLU A 787 -22.05 -3.02 -36.79
C GLU A 787 -21.28 -3.29 -35.48
N ILE A 788 -22.02 -3.51 -34.40
CA ILE A 788 -21.48 -3.87 -33.09
C ILE A 788 -21.88 -5.31 -32.78
N LYS A 789 -20.91 -6.16 -32.49
CA LYS A 789 -21.08 -7.56 -32.11
C LYS A 789 -20.49 -7.77 -30.73
N ILE A 790 -21.22 -8.43 -29.84
CA ILE A 790 -20.75 -8.74 -28.49
C ILE A 790 -20.51 -10.24 -28.41
N TYR A 791 -19.33 -10.64 -27.93
CA TYR A 791 -18.87 -12.02 -27.87
C TYR A 791 -18.67 -12.45 -26.42
N ASN A 792 -18.90 -13.73 -26.12
CA ASN A 792 -18.45 -14.36 -24.88
C ASN A 792 -16.99 -14.85 -25.01
N THR A 793 -16.43 -15.41 -23.93
CA THR A 793 -15.04 -15.91 -23.89
C THR A 793 -14.77 -17.11 -24.81
N GLN A 794 -15.79 -17.86 -25.23
CA GLN A 794 -15.66 -18.91 -26.26
C GLN A 794 -15.71 -18.37 -27.69
N GLY A 795 -15.80 -17.05 -27.90
CA GLY A 795 -15.90 -16.44 -29.23
C GLY A 795 -17.28 -16.56 -29.88
N LYS A 796 -18.33 -16.95 -29.13
CA LYS A 796 -19.71 -16.97 -29.61
C LYS A 796 -20.31 -15.57 -29.51
N ILE A 797 -20.97 -15.11 -30.59
CA ILE A 797 -21.73 -13.85 -30.58
C ILE A 797 -22.97 -14.03 -29.71
N VAL A 798 -23.11 -13.18 -28.68
CA VAL A 798 -24.26 -13.14 -27.78
C VAL A 798 -25.24 -12.02 -28.12
N GLN A 799 -24.78 -10.93 -28.75
CA GLN A 799 -25.63 -9.83 -29.19
C GLN A 799 -25.10 -9.15 -30.46
N LYS A 800 -26.01 -8.65 -31.31
CA LYS A 800 -25.71 -7.76 -32.44
C LYS A 800 -26.51 -6.46 -32.33
N LEU A 801 -25.84 -5.33 -32.43
CA LEU A 801 -26.44 -3.99 -32.44
C LEU A 801 -26.02 -3.28 -33.74
N SER A 802 -26.93 -2.53 -34.36
CA SER A 802 -26.65 -1.75 -35.56
C SER A 802 -27.10 -0.31 -35.32
N THR A 803 -26.22 0.65 -35.53
CA THR A 803 -26.53 2.08 -35.38
C THR A 803 -25.86 2.95 -36.46
N GLY A 804 -26.27 4.21 -36.56
CA GLY A 804 -25.52 5.23 -37.29
C GLY A 804 -24.35 5.77 -36.46
N SER A 805 -23.28 6.23 -37.10
CA SER A 805 -22.10 6.79 -36.43
C SER A 805 -22.42 7.94 -35.46
N LEU A 806 -23.33 8.84 -35.83
CA LEU A 806 -23.83 9.95 -35.00
C LEU A 806 -24.67 9.50 -33.78
N LEU A 807 -25.32 8.35 -33.85
CA LEU A 807 -26.07 7.76 -32.74
C LEU A 807 -25.18 6.93 -31.82
N LEU A 808 -23.98 6.54 -32.27
CA LEU A 808 -23.00 5.85 -31.41
C LEU A 808 -22.28 6.82 -30.48
N SER A 809 -22.13 8.09 -30.85
CA SER A 809 -21.60 9.11 -29.94
C SER A 809 -22.54 9.39 -28.76
N THR A 810 -23.85 9.24 -28.94
CA THR A 810 -24.85 9.38 -27.86
C THR A 810 -25.01 8.12 -27.00
N GLY A 811 -24.36 7.02 -27.38
CA GLY A 811 -24.39 5.74 -26.67
C GLY A 811 -25.58 4.84 -27.05
N ILE A 812 -25.35 3.53 -27.01
CA ILE A 812 -26.38 2.49 -27.15
C ILE A 812 -26.32 1.58 -25.94
N SER A 813 -27.47 1.33 -25.32
CA SER A 813 -27.56 0.40 -24.20
C SER A 813 -27.62 -1.05 -24.68
N TRP A 814 -26.83 -1.90 -24.03
CA TRP A 814 -27.00 -3.34 -24.04
C TRP A 814 -27.45 -3.80 -22.66
N ASP A 815 -28.63 -4.42 -22.60
CA ASP A 815 -29.11 -5.15 -21.43
C ASP A 815 -28.67 -6.61 -21.53
N ALA A 816 -27.83 -7.04 -20.59
CA ALA A 816 -27.28 -8.39 -20.51
C ALA A 816 -27.93 -9.23 -19.41
N SER A 817 -29.16 -8.91 -18.98
CA SER A 817 -29.89 -9.64 -17.93
C SER A 817 -29.96 -11.15 -18.18
N ASP A 818 -30.05 -11.58 -19.44
CA ASP A 818 -30.13 -13.00 -19.83
C ASP A 818 -28.76 -13.69 -20.02
N GLN A 819 -27.66 -12.99 -19.73
CA GLN A 819 -26.31 -13.50 -19.90
C GLN A 819 -25.67 -13.89 -18.54
N PRO A 820 -24.81 -14.91 -18.47
CA PRO A 820 -24.10 -15.25 -17.22
C PRO A 820 -23.09 -14.14 -16.84
N SER A 821 -22.82 -13.96 -15.54
CA SER A 821 -21.72 -13.08 -15.11
C SER A 821 -20.40 -13.52 -15.76
N GLY A 822 -19.57 -12.58 -16.18
CA GLY A 822 -18.32 -12.89 -16.86
C GLY A 822 -17.83 -11.83 -17.83
N ILE A 823 -16.79 -12.18 -18.57
CA ILE A 823 -16.15 -11.30 -19.55
C ILE A 823 -16.84 -11.40 -20.91
N TYR A 824 -17.10 -10.24 -21.49
CA TYR A 824 -17.55 -10.09 -22.87
C TYR A 824 -16.61 -9.18 -23.66
N ILE A 825 -16.59 -9.37 -24.98
CA ILE A 825 -15.80 -8.56 -25.91
C ILE A 825 -16.77 -7.87 -26.87
N ILE A 826 -16.80 -6.54 -26.85
CA ILE A 826 -17.46 -5.73 -27.87
C ILE A 826 -16.52 -5.64 -29.07
N ARG A 827 -17.03 -5.91 -30.27
CA ARG A 827 -16.39 -5.64 -31.55
C ARG A 827 -17.24 -4.67 -32.35
N ALA A 828 -16.72 -3.49 -32.65
CA ALA A 828 -17.35 -2.53 -33.55
C ALA A 828 -16.61 -2.49 -34.88
N THR A 829 -17.34 -2.55 -36.00
CA THR A 829 -16.76 -2.50 -37.35
C THR A 829 -17.28 -1.26 -38.09
N VAL A 830 -16.36 -0.41 -38.56
CA VAL A 830 -16.66 0.82 -39.32
C VAL A 830 -15.82 0.82 -40.59
N GLY A 831 -16.45 0.59 -41.75
CA GLY A 831 -15.72 0.41 -43.00
C GLY A 831 -14.71 -0.75 -42.91
N ASN A 832 -13.42 -0.47 -43.08
CA ASN A 832 -12.33 -1.46 -42.99
C ASN A 832 -11.70 -1.54 -41.58
N SER A 833 -12.15 -0.73 -40.62
CA SER A 833 -11.58 -0.68 -39.27
C SER A 833 -12.40 -1.50 -38.29
N THR A 834 -11.72 -2.28 -37.43
CA THR A 834 -12.33 -3.05 -36.34
C THR A 834 -11.78 -2.54 -35.00
N MET A 835 -12.67 -2.26 -34.04
CA MET A 835 -12.34 -1.86 -32.67
C MET A 835 -12.83 -2.93 -31.69
N LEU A 836 -12.06 -3.17 -30.61
CA LEU A 836 -12.39 -4.14 -29.57
C LEU A 836 -12.42 -3.48 -28.19
N LYS A 837 -13.38 -3.86 -27.34
CA LYS A 837 -13.45 -3.44 -25.93
C LYS A 837 -13.88 -4.60 -25.04
N LYS A 838 -13.08 -4.90 -24.01
CA LYS A 838 -13.43 -5.87 -22.97
C LYS A 838 -14.40 -5.22 -21.96
N ILE A 839 -15.46 -5.92 -21.61
CA ILE A 839 -16.45 -5.51 -20.60
C ILE A 839 -16.74 -6.67 -19.64
N SER A 840 -17.14 -6.35 -18.42
CA SER A 840 -17.39 -7.33 -17.35
C SER A 840 -18.82 -7.19 -16.83
N LEU A 841 -19.65 -8.20 -17.05
CA LEU A 841 -20.98 -8.30 -16.42
C LEU A 841 -20.82 -8.90 -15.02
N ILE A 842 -21.33 -8.22 -14.02
CA ILE A 842 -21.41 -8.69 -12.63
C ILE A 842 -22.89 -8.71 -12.26
N LYS A 843 -23.39 -9.86 -11.78
CA LYS A 843 -24.75 -10.01 -11.27
C LYS A 843 -24.75 -9.99 -9.75
#